data_AF-A0A7S2HM75-F1
#
_entry.id   AF-A0A7S2HM75-F1
#
_cell.length_a   1.000
_cell.length_b   1.000
_cell.length_c   1.000
_cell.angle_alpha   90.00
_cell.angle_beta   90.00
_cell.angle_gamma   90.00
#
_symmetry.space_group_name_H-M   'P 1'
#
loop_
_entity.id
_entity.type
_entity.pdbx_description
1 polymer ?
#
loop_
_entity_poly.entity_id
_entity_poly.type
_entity_poly.pdbx_seq_one_letter_code
_entity_poly.pdbx_strand_id
1 'polypeptide(L)'
;HNVPGNFASSSRRCESCSSCASCGPEKNPNKRKSKVDKDNETKDIIFSNMREQNATTFKTRGSRPRELQQALDNTTRFIFSRNNTNIDSCVRLTGFPRTAVESAVHSHSTSESPAGMFQPRKRSKRQTAADTDFLYELIHTKCPLVELDRSKKGRWKKKKIRVGEGGQIRHANCMQHVRSATKDEIVDWVLQSEEIASYMKNNPDVRVSRQCIRNCICPCISAAKTAECACPICFDFRSRLKVFNDSMVNIRKEHPCKCCTADSPFVKSTKSSTLFSQNVCCDKEKCPGLEMPHNQDFTPSFYPLRCVINEATKPHDNTRPCSKCGLEKIIPKSCPNFSRDVMMATTTWQKRDKVKYRNKRGKWFEKDVLHDHTGTIGELWDEIQGRHKFFMYHRWLVDWQRWAFKREIATFDGEEEILVLCDFAAQFKMHGVATKTCEMGQTCNEYVCLVLYKPSQGPVAQTERNVLCDYIRIWSSVGSSPNFHHQALHDIRLRYKTEGRVPGLKRIKVWSDGDRTSYKGHSQFGRQAHWPQPSVPKKEQRPGEEDCCGMEILHRTFPSHHACGPQDNAGKDPRIGMERDIGFSRASNIYDYHQCLEWCKSNMREPSKHHRHDGTWGCNGEFVWMAYSDGAQEDEHRNKYPHLDMRYKKYQPIKGSNELYAFDATDKSQPLMEARFVLCTCAACISRNFDSCYFAHIAGPVKNHSCHHLETETLSKTNLRRTTSREARQVRLENA
;
A
#
# COMPACT_ATOMS: atom_id res chain seq x y z
N HIS A 1 48.38 43.42 -33.14
CA HIS A 1 49.42 42.51 -33.66
C HIS A 1 48.79 41.23 -34.15
N ASN A 2 49.14 40.86 -35.38
CA ASN A 2 48.66 39.73 -36.15
C ASN A 2 48.89 38.37 -35.45
N VAL A 3 47.99 37.44 -35.74
CA VAL A 3 48.18 35.98 -35.69
C VAL A 3 49.07 35.57 -36.89
N PRO A 4 49.21 34.27 -37.22
CA PRO A 4 50.20 33.21 -36.88
C PRO A 4 51.35 33.14 -37.93
N GLY A 5 52.30 32.21 -38.05
CA GLY A 5 52.59 30.88 -37.52
C GLY A 5 53.58 30.15 -38.48
N ASN A 6 53.92 28.92 -38.11
CA ASN A 6 54.41 27.79 -38.94
C ASN A 6 55.89 27.42 -38.89
N PHE A 7 56.14 26.18 -38.42
CA PHE A 7 57.20 25.31 -38.92
C PHE A 7 56.54 24.19 -39.73
N ALA A 8 56.77 24.19 -41.04
CA ALA A 8 56.73 22.97 -41.83
C ALA A 8 58.17 22.54 -42.10
N SER A 9 58.34 21.21 -42.09
CA SER A 9 59.53 20.46 -42.44
C SER A 9 60.43 21.06 -43.52
N SER A 10 61.73 21.03 -43.30
CA SER A 10 62.62 20.32 -44.22
C SER A 10 63.97 20.01 -43.58
N SER A 11 64.44 18.80 -43.88
CA SER A 11 65.84 18.41 -43.84
C SER A 11 66.79 19.52 -44.34
N ARG A 12 67.92 19.65 -43.65
CA ARG A 12 69.14 20.42 -43.95
C ARG A 12 69.33 20.84 -45.42
N ARG A 13 69.54 22.14 -45.66
CA ARG A 13 70.83 22.75 -46.07
C ARG A 13 70.71 24.28 -46.12
N CYS A 14 71.81 24.92 -45.78
CA CYS A 14 72.05 26.36 -45.71
C CYS A 14 72.40 26.92 -47.10
N GLU A 15 72.11 28.21 -47.34
CA GLU A 15 73.05 29.27 -47.80
C GLU A 15 72.40 30.35 -48.66
N SER A 16 72.75 31.61 -48.35
CA SER A 16 72.66 32.85 -49.15
C SER A 16 71.26 33.39 -49.52
N CYS A 17 70.77 34.47 -48.89
CA CYS A 17 71.09 35.89 -49.17
C CYS A 17 70.88 36.21 -50.67
N SER A 18 69.95 37.07 -51.11
CA SER A 18 69.91 38.50 -50.80
C SER A 18 68.71 39.20 -51.49
N SER A 19 68.08 40.10 -50.74
CA SER A 19 67.45 41.40 -51.10
C SER A 19 67.01 41.76 -52.53
N CYS A 20 65.85 42.43 -52.55
CA CYS A 20 65.40 43.49 -53.47
C CYS A 20 64.87 43.08 -54.85
N ALA A 21 63.57 43.35 -55.08
CA ALA A 21 63.18 44.55 -55.81
C ALA A 21 61.65 44.66 -55.88
N SER A 22 61.15 45.72 -55.26
CA SER A 22 60.02 46.52 -55.72
C SER A 22 59.86 46.50 -57.24
N CYS A 23 58.84 45.79 -57.73
CA CYS A 23 58.17 45.99 -59.00
C CYS A 23 56.84 45.24 -58.89
N GLY A 24 55.75 45.95 -58.60
CA GLY A 24 54.46 45.48 -59.08
C GLY A 24 54.43 45.73 -60.58
N PRO A 25 54.12 44.72 -61.41
CA PRO A 25 53.61 44.97 -62.74
C PRO A 25 52.11 44.64 -62.72
N GLU A 26 51.34 45.70 -62.94
CA GLU A 26 50.20 45.70 -63.84
C GLU A 26 49.17 44.58 -63.62
N LYS A 27 48.05 44.97 -62.99
CA LYS A 27 46.75 44.38 -63.29
C LYS A 27 46.53 44.50 -64.79
N ASN A 28 46.91 43.46 -65.53
CA ASN A 28 46.51 43.26 -66.90
C ASN A 28 44.98 43.11 -66.89
N PRO A 29 44.19 44.09 -67.37
CA PRO A 29 42.73 44.07 -67.23
C PRO A 29 42.07 42.95 -68.06
N ASN A 30 42.87 42.23 -68.87
CA ASN A 30 42.44 41.19 -69.79
C ASN A 30 43.09 39.83 -69.56
N LYS A 31 43.49 39.49 -68.32
CA LYS A 31 43.74 38.10 -67.97
C LYS A 31 42.39 37.40 -67.84
N ARG A 32 41.92 36.75 -68.93
CA ARG A 32 40.72 35.90 -68.90
C ARG A 32 40.85 34.97 -67.69
N LYS A 33 40.03 35.22 -66.64
CA LYS A 33 39.98 34.37 -65.44
C LYS A 33 39.98 32.92 -65.91
N SER A 34 40.91 32.11 -65.38
CA SER A 34 40.96 30.71 -65.75
C SER A 34 39.60 30.09 -65.42
N LYS A 35 39.22 29.00 -66.12
CA LYS A 35 37.95 28.33 -65.85
C LYS A 35 37.80 28.00 -64.35
N VAL A 36 38.92 27.60 -63.72
CA VAL A 36 39.01 27.31 -62.28
C VAL A 36 38.75 28.56 -61.42
N ASP A 37 39.27 29.73 -61.80
CA ASP A 37 39.03 30.97 -61.04
C ASP A 37 37.57 31.41 -61.11
N LYS A 38 36.93 31.24 -62.28
CA LYS A 38 35.50 31.53 -62.46
C LYS A 38 34.62 30.54 -61.70
N ASP A 39 34.99 29.26 -61.70
CA ASP A 39 34.27 28.22 -60.97
C ASP A 39 34.37 28.45 -59.45
N ASN A 40 35.55 28.85 -58.95
CA ASN A 40 35.75 29.19 -57.55
C ASN A 40 34.97 30.44 -57.12
N GLU A 41 35.00 31.50 -57.94
CA GLU A 41 34.21 32.71 -57.67
C GLU A 41 32.70 32.41 -57.66
N THR A 42 32.23 31.58 -58.60
CA THR A 42 30.83 31.15 -58.66
C THR A 42 30.45 30.31 -57.44
N LYS A 43 31.34 29.39 -57.01
CA LYS A 43 31.16 28.58 -55.80
C LYS A 43 31.03 29.46 -54.55
N ASP A 44 31.88 30.48 -54.42
CA ASP A 44 31.84 31.40 -53.28
C ASP A 44 30.56 32.21 -53.26
N ILE A 45 30.08 32.68 -54.41
CA ILE A 45 28.78 33.36 -54.54
C ILE A 45 27.62 32.43 -54.11
N ILE A 46 27.62 31.18 -54.59
CA ILE A 46 26.58 30.20 -54.24
C ILE A 46 26.56 29.95 -52.73
N PHE A 47 27.72 29.72 -52.10
CA PHE A 47 27.77 29.50 -50.65
C PHE A 47 27.41 30.76 -49.85
N SER A 48 27.77 31.95 -50.33
CA SER A 48 27.34 33.20 -49.70
C SER A 48 25.82 33.34 -49.71
N ASN A 49 25.18 33.12 -50.86
CA ASN A 49 23.72 33.17 -51.01
C ASN A 49 23.03 32.14 -50.12
N MET A 50 23.54 30.90 -50.10
CA MET A 50 23.02 29.85 -49.22
C MET A 50 23.10 30.25 -47.74
N ARG A 51 24.23 30.83 -47.32
CA ARG A 51 24.44 31.27 -45.94
C ARG A 51 23.47 32.36 -45.54
N GLU A 52 23.29 33.38 -46.40
CA GLU A 52 22.35 34.47 -46.16
C GLU A 52 20.91 33.99 -46.09
N GLN A 53 20.48 33.17 -47.06
CA GLN A 53 19.13 32.62 -47.07
C GLN A 53 18.85 31.70 -45.88
N ASN A 54 19.80 30.85 -45.48
CA ASN A 54 19.61 29.96 -44.34
C ASN A 54 19.59 30.72 -43.01
N ALA A 55 20.38 31.79 -42.92
CA ALA A 55 20.41 32.66 -41.76
C ALA A 55 19.11 33.45 -41.57
N THR A 56 18.35 33.74 -42.63
CA THR A 56 17.01 34.35 -42.53
C THR A 56 15.91 33.31 -42.39
N THR A 57 15.96 32.24 -43.19
CA THR A 57 14.86 31.25 -43.30
C THR A 57 14.81 30.30 -42.10
N PHE A 58 15.95 29.80 -41.61
CA PHE A 58 15.98 28.75 -40.59
C PHE A 58 16.42 29.23 -39.21
N LYS A 59 16.68 30.52 -39.03
CA LYS A 59 17.14 31.09 -37.76
C LYS A 59 15.97 31.76 -37.05
N THR A 60 15.36 31.08 -36.09
CA THR A 60 14.24 31.61 -35.29
C THR A 60 14.66 31.83 -33.84
N ARG A 61 14.20 32.91 -33.20
CA ARG A 61 14.27 33.08 -31.74
C ARG A 61 13.12 32.27 -31.11
N GLY A 62 13.35 30.98 -30.85
CA GLY A 62 12.35 30.06 -30.28
C GLY A 62 12.19 28.76 -31.09
N SER A 63 11.22 27.93 -30.71
CA SER A 63 10.92 26.66 -31.41
C SER A 63 10.39 26.92 -32.83
N ARG A 64 11.01 26.30 -33.84
CA ARG A 64 10.62 26.43 -35.26
C ARG A 64 9.24 25.81 -35.53
N PRO A 65 8.42 26.42 -36.41
CA PRO A 65 7.23 25.78 -36.96
C PRO A 65 7.55 24.44 -37.63
N ARG A 66 6.59 23.51 -37.62
CA ARG A 66 6.78 22.13 -38.11
C ARG A 66 7.24 22.08 -39.57
N GLU A 67 6.60 22.84 -40.43
CA GLU A 67 6.89 22.90 -41.87
C GLU A 67 8.31 23.40 -42.14
N LEU A 68 8.71 24.45 -41.40
CA LEU A 68 10.04 25.05 -41.52
C LEU A 68 11.15 24.10 -41.00
N GLN A 69 10.88 23.36 -39.92
CA GLN A 69 11.82 22.35 -39.43
C GLN A 69 11.93 21.16 -40.40
N GLN A 70 10.83 20.76 -41.03
CA GLN A 70 10.84 19.69 -42.04
C GLN A 70 11.59 20.12 -43.31
N ALA A 71 11.41 21.36 -43.76
CA ALA A 71 12.20 21.94 -44.85
C ALA A 71 13.70 21.97 -44.51
N LEU A 72 14.05 22.35 -43.28
CA LEU A 72 15.43 22.33 -42.79
C LEU A 72 16.02 20.90 -42.83
N ASP A 73 15.34 19.92 -42.23
CA ASP A 73 15.83 18.54 -42.14
C ASP A 73 15.98 17.88 -43.52
N ASN A 74 15.08 18.18 -44.45
CA ASN A 74 15.14 17.67 -45.82
C ASN A 74 16.28 18.31 -46.61
N THR A 75 16.43 19.63 -46.50
CA THR A 75 17.46 20.36 -47.25
C THR A 75 18.86 20.02 -46.75
N THR A 76 19.06 19.85 -45.44
CA THR A 76 20.38 19.45 -44.91
C THR A 76 20.76 18.03 -45.29
N ARG A 77 19.81 17.09 -45.36
CA ARG A 77 20.07 15.72 -45.85
C ARG A 77 20.39 15.65 -47.34
N PHE A 78 19.87 16.58 -48.14
CA PHE A 78 20.19 16.64 -49.56
C PHE A 78 21.62 17.18 -49.80
N ILE A 79 22.06 18.12 -48.97
CA ILE A 79 23.33 18.82 -49.15
C ILE A 79 24.50 18.10 -48.47
N PHE A 80 24.27 17.47 -47.30
CA PHE A 80 25.32 16.84 -46.51
C PHE A 80 25.22 15.32 -46.54
N SER A 81 26.38 14.69 -46.72
CA SER A 81 26.56 13.24 -46.71
C SER A 81 27.62 12.85 -45.69
N ARG A 82 27.88 11.54 -45.54
CA ARG A 82 28.96 11.03 -44.67
C ARG A 82 30.35 11.57 -45.04
N ASN A 83 30.55 12.03 -46.27
CA ASN A 83 31.84 12.57 -46.74
C ASN A 83 32.12 13.97 -46.19
N ASN A 84 31.13 14.64 -45.59
CA ASN A 84 31.27 15.95 -44.98
C ASN A 84 31.83 15.83 -43.55
N THR A 85 33.11 15.48 -43.42
CA THR A 85 33.77 15.20 -42.12
C THR A 85 34.07 16.46 -41.29
N ASN A 86 34.26 17.61 -41.93
CA ASN A 86 34.53 18.88 -41.25
C ASN A 86 33.23 19.67 -41.05
N ILE A 87 32.53 19.39 -39.94
CA ILE A 87 31.22 19.99 -39.60
C ILE A 87 31.33 21.51 -39.48
N ASP A 88 32.42 22.04 -38.91
CA ASP A 88 32.59 23.49 -38.71
C ASP A 88 32.70 24.25 -40.03
N SER A 89 33.35 23.66 -41.03
CA SER A 89 33.42 24.25 -42.37
C SER A 89 32.07 24.17 -43.08
N CYS A 90 31.30 23.10 -42.88
CA CYS A 90 29.94 22.97 -43.42
C CYS A 90 29.02 24.04 -42.85
N VAL A 91 28.99 24.19 -41.52
CA VAL A 91 28.21 25.23 -40.84
C VAL A 91 28.63 26.62 -41.30
N ARG A 92 29.94 26.89 -41.35
CA ARG A 92 30.46 28.20 -41.76
C ARG A 92 30.10 28.53 -43.20
N LEU A 93 30.23 27.57 -44.13
CA LEU A 93 30.02 27.83 -45.55
C LEU A 93 28.53 27.98 -45.91
N THR A 94 27.65 27.14 -45.35
CA THR A 94 26.25 27.09 -45.76
C THR A 94 25.28 27.81 -44.81
N GLY A 95 25.70 28.17 -43.60
CA GLY A 95 24.85 28.83 -42.60
C GLY A 95 23.81 27.93 -41.92
N PHE A 96 23.87 26.61 -42.12
CA PHE A 96 22.97 25.68 -41.42
C PHE A 96 23.35 25.51 -39.94
N PRO A 97 22.39 25.29 -39.02
CA PRO A 97 22.69 25.02 -37.62
C PRO A 97 23.54 23.75 -37.47
N ARG A 98 24.55 23.78 -36.59
CA ARG A 98 25.45 22.63 -36.32
C ARG A 98 24.69 21.32 -36.08
N THR A 99 23.65 21.36 -35.25
CA THR A 99 22.84 20.17 -34.93
C THR A 99 22.12 19.58 -36.14
N ALA A 100 21.73 20.40 -37.13
CA ALA A 100 21.09 19.94 -38.36
C ALA A 100 22.09 19.30 -39.33
N VAL A 101 23.32 19.84 -39.39
CA VAL A 101 24.42 19.25 -40.17
C VAL A 101 24.84 17.91 -39.56
N GLU A 102 25.05 17.85 -38.25
CA GLU A 102 25.37 16.61 -37.53
C GLU A 102 24.30 15.54 -37.75
N SER A 103 23.02 15.91 -37.60
CA SER A 103 21.92 14.97 -37.80
C SER A 103 21.86 14.44 -39.23
N ALA A 104 22.10 15.28 -40.24
CA ALA A 104 22.14 14.86 -41.65
C ALA A 104 23.27 13.85 -41.90
N VAL A 105 24.50 14.19 -41.50
CA VAL A 105 25.70 13.34 -41.66
C VAL A 105 25.52 11.98 -40.97
N HIS A 106 24.95 11.97 -39.75
CA HIS A 106 24.70 10.74 -38.99
C HIS A 106 23.50 9.94 -39.51
N SER A 107 22.47 10.59 -40.07
CA SER A 107 21.26 9.89 -40.52
C SER A 107 21.49 8.95 -41.70
N HIS A 108 22.57 9.15 -42.46
CA HIS A 108 22.99 8.19 -43.48
C HIS A 108 23.61 6.91 -42.89
N SER A 109 23.89 6.81 -41.58
CA SER A 109 24.57 5.66 -40.93
C SER A 109 23.69 4.43 -40.72
N THR A 110 22.37 4.60 -40.67
CA THR A 110 21.39 3.55 -40.33
C THR A 110 20.38 3.38 -41.47
N SER A 111 20.68 2.47 -42.41
CA SER A 111 19.82 1.81 -43.43
C SER A 111 18.97 2.62 -44.44
N GLU A 112 19.11 2.20 -45.71
CA GLU A 112 18.25 2.35 -46.92
C GLU A 112 18.28 3.67 -47.74
N SER A 113 18.40 3.48 -49.06
CA SER A 113 18.49 4.50 -50.14
C SER A 113 17.39 5.57 -50.09
N PRO A 114 17.70 6.85 -50.40
CA PRO A 114 16.72 7.93 -50.48
C PRO A 114 16.04 7.99 -51.86
N ALA A 115 15.57 6.85 -52.38
CA ALA A 115 14.84 6.79 -53.66
C ALA A 115 13.34 6.47 -53.49
N GLY A 116 12.88 6.19 -52.27
CA GLY A 116 11.47 6.00 -51.97
C GLY A 116 10.77 7.33 -51.69
N MET A 117 9.93 7.77 -52.63
CA MET A 117 8.87 8.77 -52.53
C MET A 117 8.74 9.57 -51.21
N PHE A 118 8.70 10.89 -51.37
CA PHE A 118 8.07 11.86 -50.47
C PHE A 118 6.76 11.31 -49.85
N GLN A 119 6.88 10.62 -48.73
CA GLN A 119 5.76 10.26 -47.88
C GLN A 119 5.90 11.13 -46.64
N PRO A 120 4.97 12.08 -46.40
CA PRO A 120 4.98 12.82 -45.15
C PRO A 120 4.76 11.80 -44.05
N ARG A 121 5.84 11.46 -43.31
CA ARG A 121 5.65 10.82 -42.01
C ARG A 121 4.72 11.73 -41.24
N LYS A 122 3.48 11.28 -40.99
CA LYS A 122 2.55 11.92 -40.04
C LYS A 122 3.25 11.88 -38.68
N ARG A 123 4.09 12.89 -38.42
CA ARG A 123 4.72 13.09 -37.12
C ARG A 123 3.58 13.33 -36.15
N SER A 124 3.49 12.47 -35.15
CA SER A 124 2.50 12.50 -34.08
C SER A 124 2.30 13.93 -33.60
N LYS A 125 1.04 14.33 -33.39
CA LYS A 125 0.72 15.58 -32.70
C LYS A 125 1.44 15.55 -31.34
N ARG A 126 2.05 16.67 -30.94
CA ARG A 126 2.54 16.82 -29.56
C ARG A 126 1.34 16.61 -28.64
N GLN A 127 1.49 15.74 -27.64
CA GLN A 127 0.45 15.50 -26.64
C GLN A 127 0.01 16.84 -26.05
N THR A 128 -1.30 17.04 -26.00
CA THR A 128 -1.93 18.24 -25.46
C THR A 128 -2.04 18.13 -23.95
N ALA A 129 -2.26 19.26 -23.27
CA ALA A 129 -2.52 19.26 -21.83
C ALA A 129 -3.71 18.35 -21.45
N ALA A 130 -4.74 18.32 -22.30
CA ALA A 130 -5.93 17.47 -22.10
C ALA A 130 -5.60 15.97 -22.10
N ASP A 131 -4.66 15.52 -22.96
CA ASP A 131 -4.23 14.11 -23.02
C ASP A 131 -3.51 13.71 -21.73
N THR A 132 -2.62 14.58 -21.24
CA THR A 132 -1.91 14.36 -19.97
C THR A 132 -2.84 14.46 -18.75
N ASP A 133 -3.90 15.26 -18.83
CA ASP A 133 -4.90 15.41 -17.78
C ASP A 133 -5.78 14.16 -17.68
N PHE A 134 -6.21 13.60 -18.81
CA PHE A 134 -6.91 12.33 -18.85
C PHE A 134 -6.08 11.21 -18.21
N LEU A 135 -4.81 11.06 -18.62
CA LEU A 135 -3.91 10.05 -18.06
C LEU A 135 -3.68 10.24 -16.57
N TYR A 136 -3.52 11.49 -16.12
CA TYR A 136 -3.39 11.80 -14.71
C TYR A 136 -4.63 11.37 -13.92
N GLU A 137 -5.83 11.77 -14.34
CA GLU A 137 -7.06 11.42 -13.61
C GLU A 137 -7.33 9.91 -13.62
N LEU A 138 -7.08 9.23 -14.75
CA LEU A 138 -7.20 7.77 -14.87
C LEU A 138 -6.32 7.05 -13.82
N ILE A 139 -5.06 7.47 -13.68
CA ILE A 139 -4.13 6.90 -12.69
C ILE A 139 -4.58 7.17 -11.25
N HIS A 140 -5.13 8.34 -10.95
CA HIS A 140 -5.52 8.71 -9.58
C HIS A 140 -6.85 8.12 -9.13
N THR A 141 -7.75 7.84 -10.06
CA THR A 141 -9.15 7.52 -9.73
C THR A 141 -9.57 6.12 -10.12
N LYS A 142 -8.91 5.50 -11.11
CA LYS A 142 -9.33 4.21 -11.68
C LYS A 142 -8.26 3.14 -11.65
N CYS A 143 -6.97 3.49 -11.52
CA CYS A 143 -5.91 2.49 -11.46
C CYS A 143 -6.01 1.67 -10.16
N PRO A 144 -6.26 0.34 -10.24
CA PRO A 144 -6.44 -0.51 -9.05
C PRO A 144 -5.14 -0.71 -8.28
N LEU A 145 -4.00 -0.34 -8.88
CA LEU A 145 -2.67 -0.41 -8.28
C LEU A 145 -2.32 0.87 -7.50
N VAL A 146 -3.24 1.84 -7.42
CA VAL A 146 -3.06 3.12 -6.72
C VAL A 146 -4.25 3.33 -5.78
N GLU A 147 -3.97 3.49 -4.48
CA GLU A 147 -4.98 3.70 -3.44
C GLU A 147 -4.65 4.94 -2.59
N LEU A 148 -5.62 5.42 -1.83
CA LEU A 148 -5.43 6.55 -0.91
C LEU A 148 -4.61 6.13 0.32
N ASP A 149 -3.57 6.90 0.68
CA ASP A 149 -2.80 6.71 1.93
C ASP A 149 -3.60 7.24 3.12
N ARG A 150 -4.45 6.37 3.67
CA ARG A 150 -5.34 6.67 4.82
C ARG A 150 -4.58 6.83 6.15
N SER A 151 -3.27 6.55 6.19
CA SER A 151 -2.44 6.64 7.40
C SER A 151 -1.97 8.06 7.73
N LYS A 152 -2.01 8.99 6.77
CA LYS A 152 -1.56 10.37 6.93
C LYS A 152 -2.74 11.33 6.83
N LYS A 153 -2.92 12.16 7.88
CA LYS A 153 -3.88 13.27 7.85
C LYS A 153 -3.22 14.48 7.20
N GLY A 154 -3.53 14.76 5.94
CA GLY A 154 -3.13 16.00 5.29
C GLY A 154 -3.04 15.93 3.76
N ARG A 155 -3.25 17.09 3.12
CA ARG A 155 -2.93 17.28 1.69
C ARG A 155 -1.42 17.41 1.53
N TRP A 156 -0.87 16.86 0.45
CA TRP A 156 0.57 16.99 0.16
C TRP A 156 0.92 18.46 -0.11
N LYS A 157 1.62 19.14 0.81
CA LYS A 157 2.01 20.56 0.64
C LYS A 157 3.40 20.68 0.01
N LYS A 158 3.49 20.65 -1.32
CA LYS A 158 4.64 21.17 -2.07
C LYS A 158 4.10 22.03 -3.22
N LYS A 159 4.58 23.28 -3.30
CA LYS A 159 4.13 24.28 -4.28
C LYS A 159 4.50 23.80 -5.70
N LYS A 160 3.47 23.58 -6.54
CA LYS A 160 3.50 23.36 -7.99
C LYS A 160 4.22 22.08 -8.48
N ILE A 161 3.48 21.13 -9.05
CA ILE A 161 4.02 19.92 -9.71
C ILE A 161 3.80 20.02 -11.22
N ARG A 162 4.80 19.68 -12.02
CA ARG A 162 4.68 19.49 -13.46
C ARG A 162 4.41 18.00 -13.75
N VAL A 163 3.30 17.71 -14.41
CA VAL A 163 2.86 16.36 -14.78
C VAL A 163 3.13 16.17 -16.27
N GLY A 164 3.83 15.11 -16.68
CA GLY A 164 4.15 14.87 -18.11
C GLY A 164 5.27 15.76 -18.69
N GLU A 165 5.76 15.40 -19.88
CA GLU A 165 6.66 16.27 -20.66
C GLU A 165 5.83 17.39 -21.32
N GLY A 166 5.98 18.63 -20.82
CA GLY A 166 5.25 19.80 -21.33
C GLY A 166 3.86 20.04 -20.72
N GLY A 167 3.44 19.24 -19.73
CA GLY A 167 2.11 19.34 -19.14
C GLY A 167 1.94 20.48 -18.14
N GLN A 168 0.68 20.68 -17.74
CA GLN A 168 0.22 21.79 -16.91
C GLN A 168 0.86 21.75 -15.51
N ILE A 169 1.22 22.93 -14.99
CA ILE A 169 1.70 23.05 -13.61
C ILE A 169 0.48 22.97 -12.69
N ARG A 170 0.31 21.84 -12.00
CA ARG A 170 -0.79 21.63 -11.07
C ARG A 170 -0.41 22.11 -9.66
N HIS A 171 -1.34 22.79 -9.01
CA HIS A 171 -1.28 22.97 -7.57
C HIS A 171 -1.57 21.62 -6.92
N ALA A 172 -0.60 21.08 -6.19
CA ALA A 172 -0.76 19.80 -5.53
C ALA A 172 -1.64 19.94 -4.28
N ASN A 173 -2.94 20.10 -4.48
CA ASN A 173 -3.96 19.89 -3.46
C ASN A 173 -4.48 18.43 -3.52
N CYS A 174 -3.62 17.49 -3.92
CA CYS A 174 -3.97 16.08 -4.01
C CYS A 174 -3.94 15.42 -2.62
N MET A 175 -4.85 14.48 -2.40
CA MET A 175 -4.73 13.58 -1.25
C MET A 175 -3.53 12.63 -1.47
N GLN A 176 -2.83 12.25 -0.41
CA GLN A 176 -1.69 11.36 -0.55
C GLN A 176 -2.16 9.97 -0.97
N HIS A 177 -1.51 9.38 -1.96
CA HIS A 177 -1.83 8.05 -2.49
C HIS A 177 -0.61 7.13 -2.32
N VAL A 178 -0.85 5.83 -2.27
CA VAL A 178 0.17 4.78 -2.29
C VAL A 178 -0.08 3.85 -3.47
N ARG A 179 0.98 3.33 -4.09
CA ARG A 179 0.90 2.37 -5.20
C ARG A 179 1.34 0.97 -4.80
N SER A 180 0.49 -0.04 -4.91
CA SER A 180 0.79 -1.45 -4.58
C SER A 180 1.75 -2.12 -5.58
N ALA A 181 1.99 -1.50 -6.74
CA ALA A 181 2.85 -2.02 -7.80
C ALA A 181 4.00 -1.06 -8.15
N THR A 182 4.95 -1.54 -8.96
CA THR A 182 6.00 -0.73 -9.60
C THR A 182 5.39 0.31 -10.54
N LYS A 183 6.17 1.35 -10.88
CA LYS A 183 5.70 2.34 -11.87
C LYS A 183 5.52 1.73 -13.25
N ASP A 184 6.28 0.69 -13.59
CA ASP A 184 6.19 0.00 -14.87
C ASP A 184 4.90 -0.81 -14.96
N GLU A 185 4.51 -1.51 -13.91
CA GLU A 185 3.23 -2.25 -13.85
C GLU A 185 2.00 -1.33 -13.94
N ILE A 186 2.07 -0.12 -13.36
CA ILE A 186 1.02 0.90 -13.56
C ILE A 186 0.96 1.34 -15.02
N VAL A 187 2.11 1.51 -15.68
CA VAL A 187 2.18 1.86 -17.10
C VAL A 187 1.59 0.75 -17.96
N ASP A 188 1.89 -0.51 -17.64
CA ASP A 188 1.32 -1.69 -18.31
C ASP A 188 -0.20 -1.75 -18.15
N TRP A 189 -0.70 -1.55 -16.93
CA TRP A 189 -2.13 -1.51 -16.67
C TRP A 189 -2.82 -0.40 -17.48
N VAL A 190 -2.28 0.82 -17.48
CA VAL A 190 -2.85 1.92 -18.26
C VAL A 190 -2.90 1.57 -19.74
N LEU A 191 -1.86 0.95 -20.31
CA LEU A 191 -1.83 0.56 -21.73
C LEU A 191 -2.83 -0.55 -22.08
N GLN A 192 -3.21 -1.37 -21.10
CA GLN A 192 -4.13 -2.49 -21.26
C GLN A 192 -5.58 -2.13 -20.85
N SER A 193 -5.81 -0.91 -20.33
CA SER A 193 -7.10 -0.50 -19.78
C SER A 193 -8.13 -0.22 -20.88
N GLU A 194 -9.39 -0.56 -20.63
CA GLU A 194 -10.50 -0.25 -21.56
C GLU A 194 -10.68 1.26 -21.74
N GLU A 195 -10.38 2.05 -20.70
CA GLU A 195 -10.46 3.51 -20.72
C GLU A 195 -9.47 4.15 -21.68
N ILE A 196 -8.21 3.68 -21.74
CA ILE A 196 -7.25 4.22 -22.72
C ILE A 196 -7.63 3.79 -24.13
N ALA A 197 -8.11 2.56 -24.31
CA ALA A 197 -8.52 2.05 -25.61
C ALA A 197 -9.70 2.85 -26.17
N SER A 198 -10.70 3.15 -25.32
CA SER A 198 -11.83 4.01 -25.64
C SER A 198 -11.39 5.46 -25.93
N TYR A 199 -10.50 6.02 -25.10
CA TYR A 199 -9.97 7.35 -25.30
C TYR A 199 -9.20 7.49 -26.63
N MET A 200 -8.37 6.51 -26.97
CA MET A 200 -7.63 6.48 -28.25
C MET A 200 -8.53 6.22 -29.45
N LYS A 201 -9.63 5.47 -29.28
CA LYS A 201 -10.66 5.30 -30.33
C LYS A 201 -11.35 6.62 -30.64
N ASN A 202 -11.68 7.40 -29.61
CA ASN A 202 -12.30 8.71 -29.75
C ASN A 202 -11.31 9.83 -30.13
N ASN A 203 -10.01 9.58 -29.96
CA ASN A 203 -8.92 10.50 -30.30
C ASN A 203 -7.84 9.75 -31.12
N PRO A 204 -8.12 9.38 -32.39
CA PRO A 204 -7.29 8.46 -33.17
C PRO A 204 -5.87 8.97 -33.46
N ASP A 205 -5.66 10.28 -33.34
CA ASP A 205 -4.37 10.96 -33.51
C ASP A 205 -3.50 10.96 -32.25
N VAL A 206 -4.05 10.57 -31.09
CA VAL A 206 -3.32 10.48 -29.83
C VAL A 206 -2.52 9.18 -29.81
N ARG A 207 -1.24 9.31 -29.47
CA ARG A 207 -0.34 8.18 -29.23
C ARG A 207 0.24 8.34 -27.83
N VAL A 208 0.04 7.32 -27.00
CA VAL A 208 0.50 7.32 -25.61
C VAL A 208 1.72 6.42 -25.50
N SER A 209 2.86 7.03 -25.18
CA SER A 209 4.10 6.28 -24.93
C SER A 209 4.18 5.84 -23.46
N ARG A 210 4.90 4.74 -23.21
CA ARG A 210 5.22 4.29 -21.83
C ARG A 210 5.80 5.41 -20.98
N GLN A 211 6.73 6.18 -21.55
CA GLN A 211 7.39 7.28 -20.86
C GLN A 211 6.42 8.41 -20.51
N CYS A 212 5.45 8.71 -21.37
CA CYS A 212 4.41 9.69 -21.09
C CYS A 212 3.56 9.28 -19.87
N ILE A 213 3.06 8.04 -19.86
CA ILE A 213 2.26 7.51 -18.73
C ILE A 213 3.10 7.57 -17.45
N ARG A 214 4.37 7.14 -17.52
CA ARG A 214 5.29 7.17 -16.39
C ARG A 214 5.48 8.59 -15.83
N ASN A 215 5.54 9.59 -16.69
CA ASN A 215 5.66 11.00 -16.32
C ASN A 215 4.33 11.58 -15.80
N CYS A 216 3.20 10.92 -16.04
CA CYS A 216 1.89 11.29 -15.50
C CYS A 216 1.61 10.70 -14.10
N ILE A 217 2.43 9.74 -13.63
CA ILE A 217 2.34 9.21 -12.27
C ILE A 217 2.78 10.30 -11.27
N CYS A 218 1.83 10.82 -10.50
CA CYS A 218 2.06 11.90 -9.54
C CYS A 218 3.17 11.53 -8.53
N PRO A 219 4.08 12.46 -8.20
CA PRO A 219 5.03 12.29 -7.09
C PRO A 219 4.38 12.04 -5.72
N CYS A 220 3.11 12.42 -5.56
CA CYS A 220 2.29 12.16 -4.39
C CYS A 220 1.90 10.68 -4.23
N ILE A 221 1.94 9.89 -5.31
CA ILE A 221 1.72 8.44 -5.30
C ILE A 221 3.03 7.77 -4.88
N SER A 222 3.19 7.62 -3.56
CA SER A 222 4.35 6.96 -2.99
C SER A 222 4.27 5.44 -3.21
N ALA A 223 5.38 4.73 -3.36
CA ALA A 223 5.32 3.28 -3.36
C ALA A 223 4.64 2.81 -2.07
N ALA A 224 3.64 1.93 -2.21
CA ALA A 224 3.20 1.08 -1.13
C ALA A 224 4.47 0.50 -0.51
N LYS A 225 4.74 0.93 0.71
CA LYS A 225 5.58 0.12 1.59
C LYS A 225 4.83 -1.17 1.97
N THR A 226 3.57 -1.32 1.54
CA THR A 226 2.56 -2.31 1.92
C THR A 226 2.63 -3.65 1.15
N ALA A 227 3.83 -4.15 0.83
CA ALA A 227 4.09 -5.58 1.04
C ALA A 227 4.48 -5.87 2.51
N GLU A 228 4.73 -4.82 3.29
CA GLU A 228 5.27 -4.92 4.64
C GLU A 228 4.26 -4.39 5.66
N CYS A 229 3.95 -5.23 6.64
CA CYS A 229 3.08 -4.94 7.76
C CYS A 229 3.41 -3.60 8.47
N ALA A 230 2.41 -2.76 8.71
CA ALA A 230 2.55 -1.44 9.35
C ALA A 230 2.34 -1.42 10.88
N CYS A 231 2.19 -2.59 11.52
CA CYS A 231 2.03 -2.65 12.96
C CYS A 231 3.26 -2.08 13.69
N PRO A 232 3.13 -1.65 14.96
CA PRO A 232 4.24 -1.10 15.74
C PRO A 232 5.50 -1.98 15.72
N ILE A 233 5.33 -3.30 15.83
CA ILE A 233 6.43 -4.28 15.83
C ILE A 233 7.24 -4.21 14.52
N CYS A 234 6.55 -4.32 13.39
CA CYS A 234 7.18 -4.31 12.07
C CYS A 234 7.71 -2.92 11.70
N PHE A 235 7.02 -1.85 12.08
CA PHE A 235 7.47 -0.49 11.84
C PHE A 235 8.76 -0.19 12.61
N ASP A 236 8.75 -0.45 13.92
CA ASP A 236 9.86 -0.14 14.83
C ASP A 236 11.14 -0.89 14.42
N PHE A 237 11.03 -2.15 13.98
CA PHE A 237 12.18 -2.92 13.52
C PHE A 237 12.73 -2.40 12.17
N ARG A 238 11.86 -2.13 11.19
CA ARG A 238 12.28 -1.64 9.87
C ARG A 238 12.89 -0.25 9.93
N SER A 239 12.34 0.65 10.75
CA SER A 239 12.88 1.99 10.92
C SER A 239 14.31 1.94 11.46
N ARG A 240 14.55 1.11 12.49
CA ARG A 240 15.88 0.88 13.06
C ARG A 240 16.84 0.27 12.07
N LEU A 241 16.43 -0.81 11.39
CA LEU A 241 17.25 -1.51 10.41
C LEU A 241 17.69 -0.57 9.28
N LYS A 242 16.78 0.29 8.81
CA LYS A 242 17.08 1.31 7.79
C LYS A 242 18.14 2.30 8.29
N VAL A 243 17.95 2.89 9.46
CA VAL A 243 18.91 3.86 10.02
C VAL A 243 20.27 3.21 10.22
N PHE A 244 20.30 1.98 10.75
CA PHE A 244 21.54 1.23 10.92
C PHE A 244 22.25 0.98 9.58
N ASN A 245 21.52 0.57 8.55
CA ASN A 245 22.09 0.40 7.21
C ASN A 245 22.66 1.70 6.65
N ASP A 246 21.92 2.80 6.77
CA ASP A 246 22.34 4.12 6.27
C ASP A 246 23.64 4.57 6.97
N SER A 247 23.76 4.38 8.30
CA SER A 247 24.99 4.62 9.05
C SER A 247 26.14 3.72 8.58
N MET A 248 25.90 2.41 8.45
CA MET A 248 26.93 1.44 8.09
C MET A 248 27.41 1.55 6.64
N VAL A 249 26.59 2.06 5.71
CA VAL A 249 27.00 2.30 4.33
C VAL A 249 28.10 3.35 4.26
N ASN A 250 27.97 4.44 5.01
CA ASN A 250 28.98 5.50 5.06
C ASN A 250 30.27 4.99 5.73
N ILE A 251 30.13 4.33 6.88
CA ILE A 251 31.27 3.76 7.62
C ILE A 251 32.07 2.77 6.75
N ARG A 252 31.39 1.86 6.04
CA ARG A 252 32.08 0.88 5.18
C ARG A 252 32.76 1.52 3.97
N LYS A 253 32.27 2.69 3.52
CA LYS A 253 32.90 3.45 2.44
C LYS A 253 34.20 4.11 2.90
N GLU A 254 34.20 4.64 4.12
CA GLU A 254 35.37 5.28 4.75
C GLU A 254 36.39 4.25 5.28
N HIS A 255 35.89 3.11 5.76
CA HIS A 255 36.68 2.01 6.31
C HIS A 255 36.31 0.67 5.65
N PRO A 256 36.78 0.42 4.42
CA PRO A 256 36.58 -0.86 3.75
C PRO A 256 37.20 -2.01 4.55
N CYS A 257 36.48 -3.12 4.67
CA CYS A 257 36.97 -4.32 5.36
C CYS A 257 36.61 -5.60 4.59
N LYS A 258 37.39 -6.66 4.81
CA LYS A 258 37.23 -7.94 4.10
C LYS A 258 35.98 -8.74 4.55
N CYS A 259 35.45 -8.48 5.74
CA CYS A 259 34.32 -9.23 6.30
C CYS A 259 32.94 -8.60 6.03
N CYS A 260 32.88 -7.34 5.58
CA CYS A 260 31.65 -6.65 5.20
C CYS A 260 31.62 -6.29 3.69
N THR A 261 31.94 -7.26 2.84
CA THR A 261 31.76 -7.10 1.38
C THR A 261 30.27 -6.98 1.04
N ALA A 262 29.96 -6.43 -0.14
CA ALA A 262 28.57 -6.30 -0.61
C ALA A 262 27.82 -7.64 -0.67
N ASP A 263 28.56 -8.75 -0.79
CA ASP A 263 28.05 -10.11 -0.86
C ASP A 263 27.89 -10.82 0.47
N SER A 264 28.41 -10.27 1.56
CA SER A 264 28.32 -10.93 2.86
C SER A 264 26.85 -11.04 3.31
N PRO A 265 26.43 -12.18 3.90
CA PRO A 265 25.07 -12.36 4.40
C PRO A 265 24.65 -11.26 5.39
N PHE A 266 25.60 -10.79 6.20
CA PHE A 266 25.41 -9.67 7.11
C PHE A 266 25.08 -8.36 6.38
N VAL A 267 25.87 -7.97 5.39
CA VAL A 267 25.63 -6.72 4.64
C VAL A 267 24.34 -6.81 3.83
N LYS A 268 24.00 -8.00 3.30
CA LYS A 268 22.72 -8.23 2.62
C LYS A 268 21.54 -8.08 3.59
N SER A 269 21.64 -8.64 4.80
CA SER A 269 20.57 -8.62 5.79
C SER A 269 20.20 -7.20 6.25
N THR A 270 21.15 -6.26 6.30
CA THR A 270 20.86 -4.89 6.76
C THR A 270 20.05 -4.05 5.76
N LYS A 271 20.01 -4.42 4.48
CA LYS A 271 19.43 -3.58 3.41
C LYS A 271 17.91 -3.47 3.48
N SER A 272 17.21 -4.51 3.93
CA SER A 272 15.75 -4.52 4.05
C SER A 272 15.27 -5.63 4.97
N SER A 273 14.04 -5.54 5.49
CA SER A 273 13.45 -6.61 6.29
C SER A 273 13.32 -7.94 5.55
N THR A 274 13.07 -7.91 4.25
CA THR A 274 12.96 -9.14 3.43
C THR A 274 14.30 -9.85 3.33
N LEU A 275 15.36 -9.10 3.00
CA LEU A 275 16.72 -9.65 2.96
C LEU A 275 17.20 -10.06 4.35
N PHE A 276 16.78 -9.33 5.38
CA PHE A 276 17.01 -9.70 6.77
C PHE A 276 16.47 -11.10 7.03
N SER A 277 15.18 -11.34 6.78
CA SER A 277 14.55 -12.65 6.97
C SER A 277 15.25 -13.77 6.19
N GLN A 278 15.62 -13.51 4.93
CA GLN A 278 16.28 -14.50 4.08
C GLN A 278 17.66 -14.92 4.60
N ASN A 279 18.43 -14.00 5.19
CA ASN A 279 19.79 -14.29 5.64
C ASN A 279 19.87 -14.77 7.09
N VAL A 280 18.84 -14.55 7.91
CA VAL A 280 18.81 -14.98 9.33
C VAL A 280 18.01 -16.26 9.58
N CYS A 281 17.31 -16.78 8.58
CA CYS A 281 16.57 -18.04 8.65
C CYS A 281 17.16 -19.09 7.72
N CYS A 282 16.85 -20.36 7.99
CA CYS A 282 16.99 -21.41 6.98
C CYS A 282 16.04 -21.15 5.80
N ASP A 283 16.26 -21.87 4.70
CA ASP A 283 15.36 -21.84 3.55
C ASP A 283 13.92 -22.20 3.95
N LYS A 284 12.97 -21.66 3.18
CA LYS A 284 11.55 -21.94 3.39
C LYS A 284 11.26 -23.42 3.11
N GLU A 285 10.48 -24.04 3.98
CA GLU A 285 9.99 -25.40 3.81
C GLU A 285 8.63 -25.36 3.11
N LYS A 286 8.43 -26.24 2.11
CA LYS A 286 7.14 -26.47 1.49
C LYS A 286 6.18 -27.08 2.51
N CYS A 287 4.90 -26.74 2.44
CA CYS A 287 3.87 -27.30 3.31
C CYS A 287 2.80 -28.03 2.49
N PRO A 288 3.03 -29.30 2.12
CA PRO A 288 2.07 -30.12 1.40
C PRO A 288 0.75 -30.29 2.16
N GLY A 289 -0.37 -30.32 1.44
CA GLY A 289 -1.71 -30.36 2.02
C GLY A 289 -2.27 -28.98 2.38
N LEU A 290 -1.49 -27.92 2.15
CA LEU A 290 -1.92 -26.52 2.27
C LEU A 290 -2.06 -25.82 0.90
N GLU A 291 -2.14 -26.56 -0.20
CA GLU A 291 -2.39 -26.01 -1.53
C GLU A 291 -3.77 -25.32 -1.60
N MET A 292 -3.91 -24.37 -2.53
CA MET A 292 -5.21 -23.81 -2.87
C MET A 292 -5.97 -24.78 -3.77
N PRO A 293 -7.28 -25.00 -3.56
CA PRO A 293 -8.08 -25.90 -4.41
C PRO A 293 -8.00 -25.56 -5.91
N HIS A 294 -7.94 -24.27 -6.25
CA HIS A 294 -7.88 -23.77 -7.63
C HIS A 294 -6.45 -23.65 -8.18
N ASN A 295 -5.41 -23.91 -7.37
CA ASN A 295 -4.01 -23.83 -7.78
C ASN A 295 -3.22 -24.93 -7.05
N GLN A 296 -3.47 -26.18 -7.43
CA GLN A 296 -2.87 -27.36 -6.81
C GLN A 296 -1.39 -27.50 -7.12
N ASP A 297 -0.92 -26.89 -8.21
CA ASP A 297 0.51 -26.90 -8.60
C ASP A 297 1.36 -25.99 -7.69
N PHE A 298 0.72 -25.09 -6.95
CA PHE A 298 1.40 -24.20 -6.01
C PHE A 298 1.31 -24.72 -4.56
N THR A 299 2.39 -25.32 -4.08
CA THR A 299 2.56 -25.61 -2.65
C THR A 299 3.13 -24.38 -1.93
N PRO A 300 2.43 -23.84 -0.91
CA PRO A 300 2.95 -22.72 -0.13
C PRO A 300 4.21 -23.11 0.63
N SER A 301 5.10 -22.13 0.86
CA SER A 301 6.34 -22.33 1.61
C SER A 301 6.51 -21.26 2.67
N PHE A 302 6.89 -21.67 3.88
CA PHE A 302 7.09 -20.78 5.02
C PHE A 302 8.49 -20.96 5.60
N TYR A 303 9.00 -19.94 6.29
CA TYR A 303 10.17 -20.15 7.12
C TYR A 303 9.83 -21.17 8.22
N PRO A 304 10.73 -22.10 8.56
CA PRO A 304 10.47 -23.04 9.64
C PRO A 304 10.23 -22.29 10.95
N LEU A 305 9.20 -22.67 11.73
CA LEU A 305 8.87 -22.00 13.00
C LEU A 305 10.10 -21.95 13.93
N ARG A 306 10.89 -23.02 13.98
CA ARG A 306 12.16 -23.13 14.72
C ARG A 306 13.17 -22.00 14.44
N CYS A 307 13.17 -21.41 13.23
CA CYS A 307 14.11 -20.36 12.86
C CYS A 307 13.75 -19.00 13.47
N VAL A 308 12.46 -18.77 13.72
CA VAL A 308 11.92 -17.46 14.12
C VAL A 308 11.62 -17.35 15.61
N ILE A 309 11.64 -18.46 16.33
CA ILE A 309 11.40 -18.51 17.78
C ILE A 309 12.68 -18.41 18.61
N ASN A 310 12.54 -18.05 19.89
CA ASN A 310 13.54 -18.16 20.94
C ASN A 310 12.89 -18.48 22.30
N GLU A 311 13.67 -18.54 23.38
CA GLU A 311 13.16 -18.83 24.73
C GLU A 311 12.13 -17.79 25.24
N ALA A 312 12.19 -16.56 24.72
CA ALA A 312 11.30 -15.46 25.10
C ALA A 312 9.98 -15.42 24.32
N THR A 313 9.84 -16.16 23.21
CA THR A 313 8.64 -16.18 22.36
C THR A 313 7.80 -17.44 22.57
N LYS A 314 7.20 -17.66 23.73
CA LYS A 314 6.27 -18.80 23.97
C LYS A 314 4.87 -18.53 23.40
N PRO A 315 4.03 -19.55 23.05
CA PRO A 315 4.06 -20.95 23.48
C PRO A 315 4.23 -21.96 22.33
N HIS A 316 5.45 -22.47 22.17
CA HIS A 316 5.75 -23.62 21.32
C HIS A 316 6.42 -24.71 22.17
N ASP A 317 5.66 -25.29 23.11
CA ASP A 317 6.18 -26.31 24.04
C ASP A 317 6.86 -27.50 23.32
N ASN A 318 6.55 -27.68 22.03
CA ASN A 318 7.03 -28.78 21.20
C ASN A 318 8.05 -28.38 20.11
N THR A 319 8.44 -27.10 19.98
CA THR A 319 9.42 -26.67 18.95
C THR A 319 10.65 -26.06 19.61
N ARG A 320 11.84 -26.63 19.32
CA ARG A 320 13.12 -26.08 19.79
C ARG A 320 13.66 -25.04 18.79
N PRO A 321 14.31 -23.96 19.27
CA PRO A 321 14.98 -22.99 18.39
C PRO A 321 16.04 -23.64 17.49
N CYS A 322 16.18 -23.13 16.28
CA CYS A 322 17.15 -23.63 15.31
C CYS A 322 18.60 -23.30 15.75
N SER A 323 19.51 -24.26 15.65
CA SER A 323 20.93 -24.08 15.93
C SER A 323 21.77 -23.66 14.71
N LYS A 324 21.20 -23.74 13.49
CA LYS A 324 21.91 -23.54 12.22
C LYS A 324 21.84 -22.11 11.68
N CYS A 325 20.74 -21.39 11.96
CA CYS A 325 20.51 -20.04 11.48
C CYS A 325 20.35 -19.07 12.64
N GLY A 326 20.57 -17.79 12.37
CA GLY A 326 20.35 -16.72 13.32
C GLY A 326 21.24 -15.53 13.02
N LEU A 327 20.93 -14.40 13.65
CA LEU A 327 21.71 -13.18 13.46
C LEU A 327 23.17 -13.40 13.93
N GLU A 328 23.34 -14.12 15.03
CA GLU A 328 24.63 -14.51 15.61
C GLU A 328 25.50 -15.37 14.68
N LYS A 329 24.91 -16.03 13.68
CA LYS A 329 25.65 -16.86 12.71
C LYS A 329 26.20 -16.04 11.54
N ILE A 330 25.58 -14.91 11.24
CA ILE A 330 25.97 -14.06 10.11
C ILE A 330 26.78 -12.83 10.53
N ILE A 331 26.70 -12.41 11.80
CA ILE A 331 27.53 -11.30 12.31
C ILE A 331 29.02 -11.66 12.18
N PRO A 332 29.85 -10.80 11.57
CA PRO A 332 31.30 -11.00 11.54
C PRO A 332 31.90 -11.01 12.95
N LYS A 333 32.68 -12.03 13.29
CA LYS A 333 33.31 -12.18 14.63
C LYS A 333 34.31 -11.07 14.96
N SER A 334 35.00 -10.54 13.95
CA SER A 334 36.06 -9.54 14.09
C SER A 334 36.00 -8.56 12.93
N CYS A 335 35.16 -7.53 13.08
CA CYS A 335 35.00 -6.46 12.10
C CYS A 335 35.49 -5.13 12.67
N PRO A 336 36.41 -4.41 12.00
CA PRO A 336 36.86 -3.10 12.47
C PRO A 336 35.72 -2.07 12.50
N ASN A 337 34.68 -2.25 11.69
CA ASN A 337 33.49 -1.37 11.69
C ASN A 337 32.54 -1.63 12.88
N PHE A 338 32.92 -2.55 13.77
CA PHE A 338 32.29 -2.78 15.08
C PHE A 338 33.23 -2.38 16.22
N SER A 339 34.30 -1.62 15.95
CA SER A 339 35.15 -1.07 17.00
C SER A 339 34.36 -0.13 17.91
N ARG A 340 34.86 0.05 19.14
CA ARG A 340 34.23 0.94 20.13
C ARG A 340 34.03 2.34 19.55
N ASP A 341 35.02 2.90 18.88
CA ASP A 341 34.96 4.26 18.34
C ASP A 341 33.87 4.42 17.29
N VAL A 342 33.72 3.43 16.39
CA VAL A 342 32.67 3.44 15.37
C VAL A 342 31.28 3.26 16.01
N MET A 343 31.16 2.33 16.96
CA MET A 343 29.87 2.04 17.61
C MET A 343 29.42 3.17 18.55
N MET A 344 30.34 4.02 19.03
CA MET A 344 30.03 5.21 19.83
C MET A 344 29.58 6.42 18.99
N ALA A 345 29.69 6.36 17.66
CA ALA A 345 29.23 7.44 16.79
C ALA A 345 27.72 7.66 16.97
N THR A 346 27.31 8.93 17.00
CA THR A 346 25.93 9.34 17.23
C THR A 346 25.05 9.10 16.00
N THR A 347 23.83 8.63 16.23
CA THR A 347 22.79 8.49 15.20
C THR A 347 21.41 8.76 15.80
N THR A 348 20.42 9.00 14.93
CA THR A 348 19.05 9.34 15.34
C THR A 348 18.05 8.40 14.67
N TRP A 349 17.16 7.79 15.45
CA TRP A 349 16.11 6.91 14.95
C TRP A 349 14.80 7.11 15.71
N GLN A 350 13.71 6.58 15.15
CA GLN A 350 12.39 6.69 15.79
C GLN A 350 12.20 5.60 16.84
N LYS A 351 11.91 6.01 18.07
CA LYS A 351 11.70 5.13 19.23
C LYS A 351 10.37 5.44 19.89
N ARG A 352 9.67 4.38 20.33
CA ARG A 352 8.44 4.50 21.11
C ARG A 352 8.82 4.47 22.56
N ASP A 353 8.53 5.55 23.26
CA ASP A 353 8.62 5.59 24.71
C ASP A 353 7.24 5.75 25.32
N LYS A 354 7.10 5.16 26.51
CA LYS A 354 5.94 5.35 27.35
C LYS A 354 5.98 6.75 27.92
N VAL A 355 5.28 7.65 27.26
CA VAL A 355 5.10 9.00 27.77
C VAL A 355 3.91 9.00 28.69
N LYS A 356 4.15 9.40 29.94
CA LYS A 356 3.09 9.75 30.87
C LYS A 356 2.49 11.05 30.40
N TYR A 357 1.26 10.99 29.94
CA TYR A 357 0.48 12.18 29.70
C TYR A 357 -0.63 12.20 30.74
N ARG A 358 -0.80 13.39 31.32
CA ARG A 358 -1.95 13.65 32.15
C ARG A 358 -3.10 13.87 31.19
N ASN A 359 -4.08 12.97 31.22
CA ASN A 359 -5.29 13.25 30.46
C ASN A 359 -5.99 14.46 31.11
N LYS A 360 -6.97 15.03 30.41
CA LYS A 360 -7.78 16.15 30.95
C LYS A 360 -8.45 15.87 32.30
N ARG A 361 -8.48 14.60 32.75
CA ARG A 361 -9.07 14.15 34.03
C ARG A 361 -8.06 14.06 35.16
N GLY A 362 -6.85 14.62 34.99
CA GLY A 362 -5.80 14.63 36.00
C GLY A 362 -5.14 13.27 36.26
N LYS A 363 -5.64 12.19 35.63
CA LYS A 363 -5.12 10.83 35.79
C LYS A 363 -4.00 10.60 34.79
N TRP A 364 -2.94 10.00 35.28
CA TRP A 364 -1.79 9.63 34.47
C TRP A 364 -2.13 8.42 33.62
N PHE A 365 -1.91 8.56 32.32
CA PHE A 365 -1.95 7.46 31.37
C PHE A 365 -0.59 7.36 30.72
N GLU A 366 -0.16 6.13 30.49
CA GLU A 366 0.96 5.86 29.64
C GLU A 366 0.44 5.65 28.22
N LYS A 367 1.07 6.30 27.25
CA LYS A 367 0.88 6.00 25.85
C LYS A 367 2.23 5.88 25.20
N ASP A 368 2.36 4.90 24.32
CA ASP A 368 3.52 4.78 23.46
C ASP A 368 3.50 5.92 22.44
N VAL A 369 4.44 6.86 22.60
CA VAL A 369 4.62 7.98 21.69
C VAL A 369 5.92 7.78 20.92
N LEU A 370 5.82 7.87 19.61
CA LEU A 370 6.96 7.81 18.71
C LEU A 370 7.63 9.18 18.67
N HIS A 371 8.92 9.23 18.96
CA HIS A 371 9.74 10.44 18.90
C HIS A 371 11.12 10.11 18.31
N ASP A 372 11.87 11.16 17.96
CA ASP A 372 13.26 11.03 17.51
C ASP A 372 14.15 10.82 18.74
N HIS A 373 14.82 9.67 18.79
CA HIS A 373 15.79 9.31 19.82
C HIS A 373 17.20 9.45 19.24
N THR A 374 18.06 10.19 19.93
CA THR A 374 19.47 10.35 19.59
C THR A 374 20.30 9.51 20.54
N GLY A 375 21.01 8.53 19.98
CA GLY A 375 21.85 7.59 20.73
C GLY A 375 23.08 7.21 19.93
N THR A 376 23.70 6.09 20.28
CA THR A 376 24.87 5.58 19.54
C THR A 376 24.46 4.54 18.50
N ILE A 377 25.31 4.31 17.48
CA ILE A 377 25.12 3.20 16.53
C ILE A 377 25.09 1.85 17.26
N GLY A 378 25.89 1.70 18.32
CA GLY A 378 25.89 0.54 19.19
C GLY A 378 24.55 0.30 19.88
N GLU A 379 23.96 1.33 20.49
CA GLU A 379 22.64 1.22 21.11
C GLU A 379 21.57 0.81 20.08
N LEU A 380 21.59 1.43 18.89
CA LEU A 380 20.68 1.07 17.81
C LEU A 380 20.85 -0.39 17.38
N TRP A 381 22.08 -0.87 17.30
CA TRP A 381 22.39 -2.24 16.95
C TRP A 381 21.92 -3.24 18.02
N ASP A 382 22.15 -2.95 19.29
CA ASP A 382 21.68 -3.76 20.41
C ASP A 382 20.15 -3.87 20.42
N GLU A 383 19.43 -2.78 20.11
CA GLU A 383 17.97 -2.82 19.95
C GLU A 383 17.53 -3.72 18.79
N ILE A 384 18.26 -3.72 17.67
CA ILE A 384 17.98 -4.62 16.54
C ILE A 384 18.22 -6.08 16.97
N GLN A 385 19.36 -6.36 17.61
CA GLN A 385 19.70 -7.70 18.09
C GLN A 385 18.67 -8.22 19.10
N GLY A 386 18.26 -7.41 20.08
CA GLY A 386 17.29 -7.79 21.09
C GLY A 386 15.88 -8.03 20.54
N ARG A 387 15.49 -7.34 19.46
CA ARG A 387 14.11 -7.39 18.92
C ARG A 387 13.92 -8.30 17.71
N HIS A 388 14.99 -8.70 17.03
CA HIS A 388 14.85 -9.39 15.73
C HIS A 388 14.03 -10.68 15.79
N LYS A 389 14.19 -11.51 16.83
CA LYS A 389 13.42 -12.76 16.97
C LYS A 389 11.93 -12.48 17.12
N PHE A 390 11.55 -11.50 17.92
CA PHE A 390 10.15 -11.11 18.07
C PHE A 390 9.56 -10.57 16.76
N PHE A 391 10.32 -9.75 16.01
CA PHE A 391 9.93 -9.30 14.68
C PHE A 391 9.73 -10.48 13.70
N MET A 392 10.68 -11.41 13.67
CA MET A 392 10.65 -12.58 12.77
C MET A 392 9.48 -13.52 13.09
N TYR A 393 9.25 -13.79 14.38
CA TYR A 393 8.11 -14.56 14.87
C TYR A 393 6.78 -13.92 14.46
N HIS A 394 6.67 -12.60 14.67
CA HIS A 394 5.49 -11.84 14.29
C HIS A 394 5.23 -11.87 12.77
N ARG A 395 6.29 -11.73 11.95
CA ARG A 395 6.21 -11.89 10.49
C ARG A 395 5.69 -13.25 10.07
N TRP A 396 6.21 -14.31 10.70
CA TRP A 396 5.80 -15.68 10.44
C TRP A 396 4.32 -15.91 10.78
N LEU A 397 3.85 -15.42 11.93
CA LEU A 397 2.45 -15.48 12.35
C LEU A 397 1.51 -14.84 11.31
N VAL A 398 1.88 -13.66 10.81
CA VAL A 398 1.10 -12.93 9.81
C VAL A 398 1.01 -13.72 8.50
N ASP A 399 2.13 -14.26 8.02
CA ASP A 399 2.15 -15.01 6.77
C ASP A 399 1.31 -16.30 6.88
N TRP A 400 1.43 -17.03 7.99
CA TRP A 400 0.66 -18.24 8.25
C TRP A 400 -0.85 -17.96 8.33
N GLN A 401 -1.28 -17.01 9.17
CA GLN A 401 -2.70 -16.70 9.36
C GLN A 401 -3.35 -16.15 8.08
N ARG A 402 -2.62 -15.36 7.28
CA ARG A 402 -3.11 -14.89 5.97
C ARG A 402 -3.33 -16.05 5.00
N TRP A 403 -2.43 -17.04 4.98
CA TRP A 403 -2.62 -18.22 4.14
C TRP A 403 -3.81 -19.06 4.61
N ALA A 404 -3.93 -19.27 5.93
CA ALA A 404 -5.05 -19.99 6.53
C ALA A 404 -6.39 -19.31 6.18
N PHE A 405 -6.46 -17.97 6.30
CA PHE A 405 -7.64 -17.19 5.91
C PHE A 405 -8.03 -17.39 4.44
N LYS A 406 -7.07 -17.25 3.52
CA LYS A 406 -7.32 -17.48 2.09
C LYS A 406 -7.82 -18.90 1.81
N ARG A 407 -7.28 -19.90 2.51
CA ARG A 407 -7.75 -21.29 2.36
C ARG A 407 -9.15 -21.49 2.91
N GLU A 408 -9.49 -20.94 4.07
CA GLU A 408 -10.86 -21.04 4.57
C GLU A 408 -11.87 -20.43 3.59
N ILE A 409 -11.57 -19.28 2.99
CA ILE A 409 -12.40 -18.69 1.91
C ILE A 409 -12.54 -19.66 0.73
N ALA A 410 -11.48 -20.38 0.37
CA ALA A 410 -11.48 -21.32 -0.76
C ALA A 410 -12.13 -22.67 -0.45
N THR A 411 -12.30 -23.05 0.83
CA THR A 411 -12.71 -24.41 1.22
C THR A 411 -13.94 -24.49 2.12
N PHE A 412 -14.50 -23.39 2.63
CA PHE A 412 -15.71 -23.45 3.46
C PHE A 412 -16.89 -24.07 2.69
N ASP A 413 -17.70 -24.86 3.38
CA ASP A 413 -18.87 -25.53 2.82
C ASP A 413 -20.04 -24.54 2.68
N GLY A 414 -20.56 -24.39 1.46
CA GLY A 414 -21.61 -23.44 1.17
C GLY A 414 -23.00 -23.80 1.70
N GLU A 415 -23.22 -25.08 2.00
CA GLU A 415 -24.51 -25.58 2.50
C GLU A 415 -24.61 -25.47 4.03
N GLU A 416 -23.48 -25.58 4.72
CA GLU A 416 -23.43 -25.68 6.18
C GLU A 416 -22.65 -24.55 6.86
N GLU A 417 -21.90 -23.74 6.12
CA GLU A 417 -21.00 -22.72 6.67
C GLU A 417 -21.14 -21.35 5.99
N ILE A 418 -20.92 -20.30 6.78
CA ILE A 418 -20.64 -18.96 6.28
C ILE A 418 -19.32 -18.45 6.87
N LEU A 419 -18.67 -17.52 6.17
CA LEU A 419 -17.47 -16.84 6.64
C LEU A 419 -17.73 -15.35 6.82
N VAL A 420 -17.46 -14.82 8.02
CA VAL A 420 -17.69 -13.43 8.38
C VAL A 420 -16.34 -12.75 8.64
N LEU A 421 -15.95 -11.79 7.80
CA LEU A 421 -14.84 -10.89 8.09
C LEU A 421 -15.39 -9.61 8.71
N CYS A 422 -14.97 -9.29 9.92
CA CYS A 422 -15.58 -8.20 10.67
C CYS A 422 -14.57 -7.29 11.37
N ASP A 423 -14.95 -6.03 11.52
CA ASP A 423 -14.18 -5.02 12.25
C ASP A 423 -15.07 -3.87 12.74
N PHE A 424 -14.64 -3.19 13.80
CA PHE A 424 -15.21 -1.91 14.18
C PHE A 424 -14.53 -0.81 13.38
N ALA A 425 -15.30 -0.09 12.57
CA ALA A 425 -14.77 1.00 11.79
C ALA A 425 -14.09 2.00 12.73
N ALA A 426 -12.82 2.31 12.46
CA ALA A 426 -12.05 3.27 13.25
C ALA A 426 -12.87 4.55 13.44
N GLN A 427 -12.96 5.03 14.69
CA GLN A 427 -13.75 6.20 15.06
C GLN A 427 -13.30 7.45 14.27
N PHE A 428 -13.87 7.65 13.09
CA PHE A 428 -13.87 8.92 12.41
C PHE A 428 -14.76 9.82 13.24
N LYS A 429 -14.18 10.83 13.89
CA LYS A 429 -14.92 11.75 14.74
C LYS A 429 -15.84 12.58 13.86
N MET A 430 -17.12 12.19 13.81
CA MET A 430 -18.21 12.90 13.12
C MET A 430 -18.62 14.12 13.95
N HIS A 431 -17.73 15.10 14.10
CA HIS A 431 -18.01 16.35 14.82
C HIS A 431 -17.99 17.53 13.85
N GLY A 432 -19.03 18.36 13.88
CA GLY A 432 -19.03 19.68 13.27
C GLY A 432 -17.93 20.58 13.87
N VAL A 433 -17.55 21.64 13.15
CA VAL A 433 -16.52 22.59 13.63
C VAL A 433 -16.89 23.25 14.95
N ALA A 434 -18.18 23.52 15.19
CA ALA A 434 -18.66 24.11 16.44
C ALA A 434 -18.58 23.15 17.64
N THR A 435 -18.59 21.84 17.40
CA THR A 435 -18.54 20.82 18.47
C THR A 435 -17.15 20.24 18.69
N LYS A 436 -16.11 20.75 17.99
CA LYS A 436 -14.70 20.41 18.27
C LYS A 436 -14.30 20.67 19.73
N THR A 437 -14.93 21.65 20.37
CA THR A 437 -14.75 22.03 21.78
C THR A 437 -15.84 21.47 22.69
N CYS A 438 -16.96 20.97 22.15
CA CYS A 438 -18.03 20.36 22.93
C CYS A 438 -17.67 18.91 23.27
N GLU A 439 -17.76 18.57 24.56
CA GLU A 439 -17.45 17.25 25.09
C GLU A 439 -18.44 16.14 24.71
N MET A 440 -19.64 16.53 24.25
CA MET A 440 -20.80 15.69 23.99
C MET A 440 -21.21 15.75 22.50
N GLY A 441 -20.37 15.25 21.60
CA GLY A 441 -20.87 14.85 20.28
C GLY A 441 -21.70 13.56 20.44
N GLN A 442 -22.81 13.42 19.72
CA GLN A 442 -23.57 12.16 19.66
C GLN A 442 -22.62 11.04 19.20
N THR A 443 -22.59 9.93 19.93
CA THR A 443 -21.71 8.80 19.60
C THR A 443 -22.27 8.04 18.40
N CYS A 444 -21.44 7.86 17.38
CA CYS A 444 -21.83 7.19 16.15
C CYS A 444 -20.74 6.20 15.73
N ASN A 445 -20.85 4.99 16.27
CA ASN A 445 -19.94 3.88 15.98
C ASN A 445 -20.54 3.02 14.87
N GLU A 446 -19.67 2.35 14.12
CA GLU A 446 -20.07 1.48 13.04
C GLU A 446 -19.34 0.16 13.17
N TYR A 447 -20.11 -0.93 13.11
CA TYR A 447 -19.60 -2.27 13.05
C TYR A 447 -19.86 -2.86 11.67
N VAL A 448 -18.81 -3.42 11.07
CA VAL A 448 -18.81 -3.88 9.69
C VAL A 448 -18.61 -5.38 9.68
N CYS A 449 -19.50 -6.09 8.97
CA CYS A 449 -19.44 -7.51 8.73
C CYS A 449 -19.57 -7.78 7.23
N LEU A 450 -18.51 -8.31 6.62
CA LEU A 450 -18.55 -8.83 5.27
C LEU A 450 -18.79 -10.33 5.34
N VAL A 451 -19.90 -10.81 4.79
CA VAL A 451 -20.34 -12.19 4.94
C VAL A 451 -20.24 -12.92 3.61
N LEU A 452 -19.40 -13.94 3.55
CA LEU A 452 -19.29 -14.86 2.43
C LEU A 452 -20.18 -16.08 2.64
N TYR A 453 -20.95 -16.41 1.61
CA TYR A 453 -21.88 -17.54 1.59
C TYR A 453 -22.14 -18.00 0.14
N LYS A 454 -22.79 -19.15 -0.02
CA LYS A 454 -23.08 -19.78 -1.33
C LYS A 454 -21.90 -19.75 -2.32
N PRO A 455 -20.74 -20.31 -1.93
CA PRO A 455 -19.68 -20.60 -2.89
C PRO A 455 -20.24 -21.47 -4.03
N SER A 456 -19.83 -21.17 -5.27
CA SER A 456 -20.13 -22.01 -6.42
C SER A 456 -19.59 -23.43 -6.19
N GLN A 457 -20.32 -24.44 -6.66
CA GLN A 457 -19.88 -25.83 -6.55
C GLN A 457 -18.56 -26.03 -7.29
N GLY A 458 -17.50 -26.24 -6.49
CA GLY A 458 -16.13 -26.54 -6.93
C GLY A 458 -15.44 -25.40 -7.71
N PRO A 459 -14.11 -25.27 -7.60
CA PRO A 459 -13.36 -24.66 -8.68
C PRO A 459 -13.46 -25.60 -9.91
N VAL A 460 -13.78 -25.08 -11.10
CA VAL A 460 -13.27 -25.75 -12.32
C VAL A 460 -11.76 -25.72 -12.14
N ALA A 461 -11.08 -26.87 -12.24
CA ALA A 461 -9.63 -26.94 -12.07
C ALA A 461 -8.98 -25.71 -12.73
N GLN A 462 -8.25 -24.92 -11.96
CA GLN A 462 -7.61 -23.63 -12.34
C GLN A 462 -8.41 -22.31 -12.15
N THR A 463 -9.63 -22.32 -11.60
CA THR A 463 -10.40 -21.07 -11.36
C THR A 463 -10.82 -20.89 -9.90
N GLU A 464 -10.70 -19.67 -9.36
CA GLU A 464 -11.23 -19.35 -8.04
C GLU A 464 -12.76 -19.53 -8.04
N ARG A 465 -13.30 -20.15 -6.98
CA ARG A 465 -14.76 -20.31 -6.85
C ARG A 465 -15.42 -18.95 -6.66
N ASN A 466 -16.55 -18.75 -7.33
CA ASN A 466 -17.38 -17.58 -7.08
C ASN A 466 -18.02 -17.70 -5.69
N VAL A 467 -18.14 -16.60 -4.98
CA VAL A 467 -18.81 -16.53 -3.68
C VAL A 467 -19.69 -15.30 -3.65
N LEU A 468 -20.83 -15.37 -2.97
CA LEU A 468 -21.61 -14.17 -2.67
C LEU A 468 -21.02 -13.49 -1.44
N CYS A 469 -20.99 -12.16 -1.47
CA CYS A 469 -20.53 -11.33 -0.38
C CYS A 469 -21.58 -10.27 -0.04
N ASP A 470 -22.22 -10.44 1.12
CA ASP A 470 -23.09 -9.41 1.67
C ASP A 470 -22.26 -8.43 2.52
N TYR A 471 -22.62 -7.15 2.45
CA TYR A 471 -22.04 -6.10 3.28
C TYR A 471 -23.07 -5.69 4.33
N ILE A 472 -22.85 -6.12 5.57
CA ILE A 472 -23.71 -5.77 6.71
C ILE A 472 -23.00 -4.71 7.54
N ARG A 473 -23.59 -3.51 7.63
CA ARG A 473 -23.07 -2.42 8.44
C ARG A 473 -24.09 -1.95 9.44
N ILE A 474 -23.62 -1.77 10.66
CA ILE A 474 -24.47 -1.56 11.81
C ILE A 474 -24.02 -0.29 12.52
N TRP A 475 -24.88 0.72 12.52
CA TRP A 475 -24.66 1.96 13.25
C TRP A 475 -25.11 1.82 14.71
N SER A 476 -24.38 2.40 15.66
CA SER A 476 -24.82 2.38 17.05
C SER A 476 -24.31 3.55 17.87
N SER A 477 -25.12 3.94 18.86
CA SER A 477 -24.70 4.80 19.97
C SER A 477 -23.67 4.11 20.88
N VAL A 478 -23.60 2.78 20.90
CA VAL A 478 -22.66 1.98 21.69
C VAL A 478 -21.28 1.90 21.02
N GLY A 479 -20.22 2.03 21.82
CA GLY A 479 -18.84 1.82 21.38
C GLY A 479 -18.53 0.35 21.05
N SER A 480 -17.33 0.09 20.55
CA SER A 480 -16.85 -1.28 20.33
C SER A 480 -16.98 -2.12 21.61
N SER A 481 -17.68 -3.25 21.52
CA SER A 481 -17.87 -4.15 22.66
C SER A 481 -18.16 -5.59 22.21
N PRO A 482 -17.86 -6.58 23.06
CA PRO A 482 -18.24 -7.96 22.80
C PRO A 482 -19.76 -8.18 22.65
N ASN A 483 -20.59 -7.40 23.35
CA ASN A 483 -22.05 -7.50 23.23
C ASN A 483 -22.54 -7.05 21.85
N PHE A 484 -21.98 -5.96 21.33
CA PHE A 484 -22.27 -5.52 19.96
C PHE A 484 -21.84 -6.62 18.96
N HIS A 485 -20.61 -7.12 19.07
CA HIS A 485 -20.13 -8.22 18.22
C HIS A 485 -21.08 -9.43 18.23
N HIS A 486 -21.51 -9.88 19.41
CA HIS A 486 -22.38 -11.04 19.54
C HIS A 486 -23.79 -10.79 19.00
N GLN A 487 -24.37 -9.61 19.27
CA GLN A 487 -25.68 -9.28 18.72
C GLN A 487 -25.65 -9.29 17.19
N ALA A 488 -24.57 -8.78 16.59
CA ALA A 488 -24.38 -8.84 15.15
C ALA A 488 -24.30 -10.30 14.64
N LEU A 489 -23.61 -11.20 15.36
CA LEU A 489 -23.57 -12.62 15.00
C LEU A 489 -24.94 -13.31 15.14
N HIS A 490 -25.75 -12.94 16.14
CA HIS A 490 -27.14 -13.41 16.28
C HIS A 490 -27.99 -13.00 15.08
N ASP A 491 -27.92 -11.73 14.68
CA ASP A 491 -28.71 -11.22 13.56
C ASP A 491 -28.22 -11.81 12.22
N ILE A 492 -26.91 -12.01 12.07
CA ILE A 492 -26.33 -12.76 10.94
C ILE A 492 -26.90 -14.19 10.93
N ARG A 493 -26.86 -14.92 12.04
CA ARG A 493 -27.42 -16.27 12.12
C ARG A 493 -28.89 -16.30 11.69
N LEU A 494 -29.70 -15.36 12.19
CA LEU A 494 -31.13 -15.27 11.82
C LEU A 494 -31.27 -15.09 10.31
N ARG A 495 -30.51 -14.14 9.75
CA ARG A 495 -30.50 -13.79 8.33
C ARG A 495 -30.12 -14.95 7.42
N TYR A 496 -29.12 -15.74 7.79
CA TYR A 496 -28.65 -16.82 6.93
C TYR A 496 -29.39 -18.13 7.19
N LYS A 497 -29.64 -18.50 8.44
CA LYS A 497 -30.31 -19.77 8.77
C LYS A 497 -31.83 -19.66 8.68
N THR A 498 -32.41 -18.77 9.48
CA THR A 498 -33.86 -18.72 9.71
C THR A 498 -34.61 -18.08 8.54
N GLU A 499 -34.07 -17.02 7.96
CA GLU A 499 -34.63 -16.39 6.75
C GLU A 499 -34.30 -17.17 5.45
N GLY A 500 -33.57 -18.29 5.56
CA GLY A 500 -33.42 -19.26 4.47
C GLY A 500 -32.37 -18.94 3.40
N ARG A 501 -31.40 -18.04 3.64
CA ARG A 501 -30.29 -17.85 2.68
C ARG A 501 -29.38 -19.07 2.62
N VAL A 502 -29.12 -19.71 3.75
CA VAL A 502 -28.38 -20.97 3.92
C VAL A 502 -29.15 -21.81 4.94
N PRO A 503 -30.25 -22.49 4.55
CA PRO A 503 -31.11 -23.20 5.50
C PRO A 503 -30.38 -24.30 6.29
N GLY A 504 -29.38 -24.93 5.66
CA GLY A 504 -28.51 -25.95 6.26
C GLY A 504 -27.43 -25.41 7.21
N LEU A 505 -27.38 -24.11 7.47
CA LEU A 505 -26.30 -23.47 8.23
C LEU A 505 -26.11 -24.10 9.62
N LYS A 506 -24.91 -24.64 9.85
CA LYS A 506 -24.46 -25.22 11.14
C LYS A 506 -23.37 -24.39 11.80
N ARG A 507 -22.60 -23.61 11.03
CA ARG A 507 -21.37 -22.99 11.52
C ARG A 507 -21.11 -21.59 10.95
N ILE A 508 -20.64 -20.68 11.81
CA ILE A 508 -20.16 -19.35 11.43
C ILE A 508 -18.67 -19.26 11.70
N LYS A 509 -17.88 -19.04 10.65
CA LYS A 509 -16.42 -18.81 10.73
C LYS A 509 -16.16 -17.32 10.79
N VAL A 510 -15.68 -16.82 11.92
CA VAL A 510 -15.50 -15.38 12.16
C VAL A 510 -14.02 -15.03 12.09
N TRP A 511 -13.66 -14.10 11.21
CA TRP A 511 -12.35 -13.46 11.18
C TRP A 511 -12.42 -12.04 11.69
N SER A 512 -11.54 -11.70 12.63
CA SER A 512 -11.38 -10.33 13.13
C SER A 512 -9.92 -10.03 13.50
N ASP A 513 -9.61 -8.75 13.63
CA ASP A 513 -8.28 -8.30 14.06
C ASP A 513 -8.01 -8.57 15.56
N GLY A 514 -9.06 -8.96 16.32
CA GLY A 514 -9.00 -9.23 17.75
C GLY A 514 -8.49 -8.03 18.54
N ASP A 515 -9.39 -7.14 18.96
CA ASP A 515 -9.00 -5.98 19.76
C ASP A 515 -8.47 -6.44 21.15
N ARG A 516 -7.20 -6.13 21.43
CA ARG A 516 -6.52 -6.49 22.69
C ARG A 516 -7.05 -5.72 23.90
N THR A 517 -7.79 -4.65 23.70
CA THR A 517 -8.35 -3.84 24.79
C THR A 517 -9.77 -4.27 25.16
N SER A 518 -10.46 -4.99 24.28
CA SER A 518 -11.85 -5.45 24.50
C SER A 518 -12.03 -6.97 24.44
N TYR A 519 -11.17 -7.70 23.71
CA TYR A 519 -11.26 -9.14 23.48
C TYR A 519 -10.08 -9.86 24.13
N LYS A 520 -8.95 -10.00 23.43
CA LYS A 520 -7.86 -10.92 23.81
C LYS A 520 -7.22 -10.54 25.15
N GLY A 521 -6.98 -11.52 26.01
CA GLY A 521 -6.32 -11.32 27.30
C GLY A 521 -7.18 -10.73 28.42
N HIS A 522 -8.45 -10.41 28.14
CA HIS A 522 -9.37 -9.84 29.12
C HIS A 522 -10.52 -10.80 29.50
N SER A 523 -11.13 -10.53 30.65
CA SER A 523 -12.27 -11.28 31.19
C SER A 523 -13.51 -11.28 30.29
N GLN A 524 -13.59 -10.41 29.30
CA GLN A 524 -14.71 -10.39 28.35
C GLN A 524 -14.53 -11.36 27.18
N PHE A 525 -13.30 -11.83 26.92
CA PHE A 525 -13.04 -12.80 25.86
C PHE A 525 -13.82 -14.11 26.05
N GLY A 526 -13.96 -14.56 27.30
CA GLY A 526 -14.70 -15.76 27.66
C GLY A 526 -16.18 -15.73 27.26
N ARG A 527 -16.72 -14.56 26.87
CA ARG A 527 -18.06 -14.47 26.27
C ARG A 527 -18.14 -15.23 24.97
N GLN A 528 -17.09 -15.22 24.15
CA GLN A 528 -17.05 -15.95 22.87
C GLN A 528 -17.26 -17.45 23.08
N ALA A 529 -16.88 -17.98 24.25
CA ALA A 529 -17.13 -19.37 24.61
C ALA A 529 -18.60 -19.63 24.96
N HIS A 530 -19.29 -18.63 25.49
CA HIS A 530 -20.68 -18.73 25.92
C HIS A 530 -21.64 -18.46 24.75
N TRP A 531 -21.68 -19.42 23.83
CA TRP A 531 -22.56 -19.48 22.67
C TRP A 531 -23.28 -20.85 22.64
N PRO A 532 -24.62 -20.90 22.48
CA PRO A 532 -25.54 -19.76 22.43
C PRO A 532 -25.57 -18.99 23.75
N GLN A 533 -25.86 -17.68 23.71
CA GLN A 533 -26.20 -16.98 24.95
C GLN A 533 -27.55 -17.50 25.46
N PRO A 534 -27.76 -17.55 26.79
CA PRO A 534 -29.09 -17.63 27.37
C PRO A 534 -29.93 -16.50 26.77
N SER A 535 -31.16 -16.80 26.37
CA SER A 535 -32.08 -15.81 25.82
C SER A 535 -32.14 -14.60 26.76
N VAL A 536 -31.81 -13.41 26.24
CA VAL A 536 -32.32 -12.19 26.85
C VAL A 536 -33.82 -12.26 26.62
N PRO A 537 -34.68 -12.28 27.66
CA PRO A 537 -36.12 -12.41 27.45
C PRO A 537 -36.59 -11.25 26.57
N LYS A 538 -36.83 -11.50 25.29
CA LYS A 538 -37.59 -10.59 24.45
C LYS A 538 -39.04 -10.73 24.89
N LYS A 539 -39.80 -9.62 24.95
CA LYS A 539 -41.23 -9.62 25.33
C LYS A 539 -42.08 -10.62 24.53
N GLU A 540 -41.58 -11.08 23.39
CA GLU A 540 -42.25 -11.97 22.43
C GLU A 540 -41.66 -13.40 22.41
N GLN A 541 -40.65 -13.71 23.22
CA GLN A 541 -39.97 -15.00 23.16
C GLN A 541 -40.78 -16.06 23.93
N ARG A 542 -41.23 -17.10 23.22
CA ARG A 542 -41.96 -18.22 23.83
C ARG A 542 -41.03 -19.00 24.76
N PRO A 543 -41.51 -19.49 25.93
CA PRO A 543 -40.73 -20.37 26.79
C PRO A 543 -40.32 -21.64 26.01
N GLY A 544 -39.02 -21.91 25.87
CA GLY A 544 -38.49 -23.13 25.24
C GLY A 544 -37.76 -22.96 23.90
N GLU A 545 -37.76 -21.77 23.28
CA GLU A 545 -36.97 -21.51 22.06
C GLU A 545 -35.59 -20.92 22.39
N GLU A 546 -34.57 -21.77 22.44
CA GLU A 546 -33.17 -21.31 22.47
C GLU A 546 -32.75 -20.81 21.08
N ASP A 547 -32.68 -19.49 20.91
CA ASP A 547 -32.46 -18.80 19.63
C ASP A 547 -31.17 -19.23 18.89
N CYS A 548 -30.18 -19.81 19.57
CA CYS A 548 -28.91 -20.21 18.94
C CYS A 548 -28.46 -21.64 19.23
N CYS A 549 -29.37 -22.49 19.73
CA CYS A 549 -29.07 -23.89 20.00
C CYS A 549 -28.54 -24.59 18.74
N GLY A 550 -27.44 -25.34 18.88
CA GLY A 550 -26.87 -26.17 17.83
C GLY A 550 -25.96 -25.48 16.81
N MET A 551 -25.71 -24.18 16.92
CA MET A 551 -24.79 -23.43 16.05
C MET A 551 -23.36 -23.41 16.59
N GLU A 552 -22.37 -23.68 15.74
CA GLU A 552 -20.94 -23.56 16.07
C GLU A 552 -20.38 -22.21 15.63
N ILE A 553 -19.54 -21.59 16.47
CA ILE A 553 -18.82 -20.36 16.11
C ILE A 553 -17.32 -20.62 16.18
N LEU A 554 -16.64 -20.43 15.06
CA LEU A 554 -15.19 -20.58 14.96
C LEU A 554 -14.56 -19.19 14.87
N HIS A 555 -14.04 -18.69 15.98
CA HIS A 555 -13.35 -17.41 16.05
C HIS A 555 -11.89 -17.55 15.63
N ARG A 556 -11.57 -16.93 14.51
CA ARG A 556 -10.23 -16.80 13.95
C ARG A 556 -9.77 -15.37 14.12
N THR A 557 -8.54 -15.22 14.57
CA THR A 557 -8.02 -13.89 14.88
C THR A 557 -6.68 -13.68 14.20
N PHE A 558 -6.56 -12.53 13.55
CA PHE A 558 -5.27 -12.07 13.09
C PHE A 558 -4.44 -11.59 14.31
N PRO A 559 -3.12 -11.49 14.15
CA PRO A 559 -2.33 -10.60 15.01
C PRO A 559 -2.91 -9.19 14.91
N SER A 560 -3.00 -8.46 16.02
CA SER A 560 -3.67 -7.15 16.03
C SER A 560 -3.06 -6.17 15.02
N HIS A 561 -3.89 -5.48 14.24
CA HIS A 561 -3.53 -4.60 13.13
C HIS A 561 -3.12 -5.31 11.82
N HIS A 562 -3.55 -6.55 11.58
CA HIS A 562 -3.11 -7.35 10.41
C HIS A 562 -4.25 -7.87 9.53
N ALA A 563 -5.49 -7.62 9.92
CA ALA A 563 -6.68 -7.91 9.13
C ALA A 563 -6.96 -6.84 8.07
N CYS A 564 -6.09 -5.85 7.87
CA CYS A 564 -6.33 -4.77 6.90
C CYS A 564 -6.85 -5.32 5.57
N GLY A 565 -8.01 -4.85 5.13
CA GLY A 565 -8.77 -5.55 4.10
C GLY A 565 -10.03 -4.84 3.63
N PRO A 566 -10.93 -5.53 2.93
CA PRO A 566 -12.13 -4.92 2.35
C PRO A 566 -13.10 -4.35 3.40
N GLN A 567 -13.16 -4.92 4.60
CA GLN A 567 -14.01 -4.45 5.70
C GLN A 567 -13.60 -3.04 6.19
N ASP A 568 -12.30 -2.74 6.14
CA ASP A 568 -11.73 -1.43 6.45
C ASP A 568 -12.24 -0.35 5.46
N ASN A 569 -12.44 -0.73 4.21
CA ASN A 569 -12.98 0.15 3.17
C ASN A 569 -14.49 0.29 3.32
N ALA A 570 -15.19 -0.83 3.50
CA ALA A 570 -16.64 -0.86 3.68
C ALA A 570 -17.13 0.02 4.85
N GLY A 571 -16.38 0.12 5.96
CA GLY A 571 -16.69 1.02 7.08
C GLY A 571 -16.24 2.47 6.92
N LYS A 572 -15.39 2.79 5.93
CA LYS A 572 -14.94 4.17 5.67
C LYS A 572 -15.80 4.84 4.60
N ASP A 573 -16.28 4.07 3.64
CA ASP A 573 -17.07 4.56 2.51
C ASP A 573 -18.28 5.44 2.91
N PRO A 574 -19.16 5.03 3.85
CA PRO A 574 -20.30 5.89 4.23
C PRO A 574 -19.85 7.19 4.88
N ARG A 575 -18.78 7.16 5.67
CA ARG A 575 -18.24 8.34 6.34
C ARG A 575 -17.63 9.33 5.35
N ILE A 576 -16.91 8.83 4.35
CA ILE A 576 -16.38 9.65 3.26
C ILE A 576 -17.51 10.22 2.40
N GLY A 577 -18.55 9.42 2.14
CA GLY A 577 -19.75 9.86 1.42
C GLY A 577 -20.44 11.03 2.14
N MET A 578 -20.75 10.86 3.43
CA MET A 578 -21.31 11.90 4.27
C MET A 578 -20.39 13.14 4.38
N GLU A 579 -19.07 12.95 4.45
CA GLU A 579 -18.11 14.07 4.47
C GLU A 579 -18.22 14.94 3.21
N ARG A 580 -18.33 14.30 2.04
CA ARG A 580 -18.38 14.98 0.74
C ARG A 580 -19.72 15.67 0.51
N ASP A 581 -20.80 14.97 0.81
CA ASP A 581 -22.17 15.44 0.55
C ASP A 581 -22.55 16.58 1.51
N ILE A 582 -22.24 16.40 2.80
CA ILE A 582 -22.78 17.28 3.84
C ILE A 582 -21.73 18.20 4.46
N GLY A 583 -20.44 17.88 4.30
CA GLY A 583 -19.33 18.69 4.81
C GLY A 583 -19.29 18.72 6.34
N PHE A 584 -18.50 17.84 6.96
CA PHE A 584 -18.28 17.85 8.43
C PHE A 584 -17.67 19.15 8.96
N SER A 585 -17.23 20.05 8.06
CA SER A 585 -16.77 21.39 8.39
C SER A 585 -17.88 22.41 8.67
N ARG A 586 -19.15 22.10 8.39
CA ARG A 586 -20.28 23.00 8.69
C ARG A 586 -20.61 22.95 10.19
N ALA A 587 -20.74 24.13 10.80
CA ALA A 587 -20.88 24.31 12.25
C ALA A 587 -22.13 23.64 12.85
N SER A 588 -23.18 23.42 12.05
CA SER A 588 -24.51 22.96 12.50
C SER A 588 -24.73 21.45 12.49
N ASN A 589 -23.82 20.65 11.94
CA ASN A 589 -24.09 19.21 11.71
C ASN A 589 -23.73 18.38 12.96
N ILE A 590 -24.75 17.91 13.67
CA ILE A 590 -24.67 16.92 14.76
C ILE A 590 -25.39 15.67 14.24
N TYR A 591 -24.65 14.61 13.89
CA TYR A 591 -25.25 13.35 13.45
C TYR A 591 -25.32 12.34 14.59
N ASP A 592 -26.49 11.78 14.82
CA ASP A 592 -26.64 10.54 15.57
C ASP A 592 -26.51 9.31 14.64
N TYR A 593 -26.51 8.14 15.25
CA TYR A 593 -26.43 6.87 14.53
C TYR A 593 -27.67 6.57 13.66
N HIS A 594 -28.85 7.09 14.01
CA HIS A 594 -30.07 6.97 13.22
C HIS A 594 -29.98 7.80 11.94
N GLN A 595 -29.55 9.06 12.04
CA GLN A 595 -29.37 9.94 10.88
C GLN A 595 -28.28 9.41 9.94
N CYS A 596 -27.19 8.85 10.49
CA CYS A 596 -26.19 8.18 9.68
C CYS A 596 -26.78 6.97 8.93
N LEU A 597 -27.59 6.16 9.61
CA LEU A 597 -28.30 5.03 9.00
C LEU A 597 -29.25 5.50 7.88
N GLU A 598 -30.08 6.51 8.13
CA GLU A 598 -31.05 7.01 7.14
C GLU A 598 -30.36 7.66 5.92
N TRP A 599 -29.26 8.38 6.14
CA TRP A 599 -28.43 8.86 5.04
C TRP A 599 -27.86 7.70 4.22
N CYS A 600 -27.35 6.66 4.88
CA CYS A 600 -26.80 5.49 4.21
C CYS A 600 -27.86 4.72 3.41
N LYS A 601 -29.06 4.53 3.97
CA LYS A 601 -30.19 3.91 3.24
C LYS A 601 -30.62 4.73 2.03
N SER A 602 -30.55 6.06 2.11
CA SER A 602 -30.98 6.96 1.04
C SER A 602 -29.94 7.07 -0.08
N ASN A 603 -28.66 7.18 0.28
CA ASN A 603 -27.58 7.50 -0.66
C ASN A 603 -26.70 6.30 -1.04
N MET A 604 -26.76 5.22 -0.27
CA MET A 604 -25.95 4.02 -0.45
C MET A 604 -26.82 2.76 -0.30
N ARG A 605 -28.02 2.76 -0.91
CA ARG A 605 -28.91 1.59 -0.88
C ARG A 605 -28.34 0.38 -1.61
N GLU A 606 -27.58 0.63 -2.67
CA GLU A 606 -26.99 -0.37 -3.56
C GLU A 606 -25.49 -0.12 -3.70
N PRO A 607 -24.71 -1.15 -4.09
CA PRO A 607 -23.31 -0.98 -4.45
C PRO A 607 -23.15 0.06 -5.57
N SER A 608 -22.03 0.81 -5.55
CA SER A 608 -21.76 1.86 -6.53
C SER A 608 -21.76 1.33 -7.97
N LYS A 609 -22.66 1.81 -8.83
CA LYS A 609 -22.71 1.42 -10.25
C LYS A 609 -21.45 1.81 -11.04
N HIS A 610 -20.61 2.68 -10.49
CA HIS A 610 -19.40 3.16 -11.14
C HIS A 610 -18.20 2.24 -10.98
N HIS A 611 -18.29 1.25 -10.09
CA HIS A 611 -17.21 0.34 -9.71
C HIS A 611 -17.63 -1.09 -10.05
N ARG A 612 -16.69 -1.91 -10.53
CA ARG A 612 -16.91 -3.36 -10.65
C ARG A 612 -16.93 -3.97 -9.24
N HIS A 613 -17.86 -4.89 -9.04
CA HIS A 613 -18.14 -5.58 -7.78
C HIS A 613 -17.76 -7.07 -7.88
N ASP A 614 -16.75 -7.33 -8.70
CA ASP A 614 -16.27 -8.68 -9.00
C ASP A 614 -15.31 -9.18 -7.90
N GLY A 615 -15.17 -10.49 -7.79
CA GLY A 615 -14.25 -11.14 -6.85
C GLY A 615 -14.85 -11.40 -5.47
N THR A 616 -14.08 -12.12 -4.64
CA THR A 616 -14.55 -12.67 -3.35
C THR A 616 -15.23 -11.65 -2.45
N TRP A 617 -14.72 -10.42 -2.41
CA TRP A 617 -15.19 -9.36 -1.54
C TRP A 617 -15.90 -8.24 -2.31
N GLY A 618 -16.35 -8.53 -3.52
CA GLY A 618 -16.87 -7.51 -4.44
C GLY A 618 -18.21 -6.90 -4.03
N CYS A 619 -18.84 -7.33 -2.93
CA CYS A 619 -20.21 -6.91 -2.58
C CYS A 619 -21.24 -7.28 -3.66
N ASN A 620 -21.09 -8.46 -4.24
CA ASN A 620 -22.02 -9.04 -5.22
C ASN A 620 -23.27 -9.69 -4.61
N GLY A 621 -23.41 -9.64 -3.28
CA GLY A 621 -24.62 -10.01 -2.55
C GLY A 621 -25.46 -8.78 -2.17
N GLU A 622 -26.01 -8.80 -0.96
CA GLU A 622 -26.87 -7.75 -0.42
C GLU A 622 -26.10 -6.67 0.35
N PHE A 623 -26.63 -5.46 0.28
CA PHE A 623 -26.13 -4.29 1.00
C PHE A 623 -27.08 -3.98 2.16
N VAL A 624 -26.67 -4.31 3.38
CA VAL A 624 -27.54 -4.28 4.55
C VAL A 624 -27.10 -3.17 5.49
N TRP A 625 -28.06 -2.33 5.87
CA TRP A 625 -27.88 -1.26 6.83
C TRP A 625 -28.78 -1.47 8.03
N MET A 626 -28.17 -1.56 9.20
CA MET A 626 -28.84 -1.79 10.48
C MET A 626 -28.43 -0.74 11.50
N ALA A 627 -29.14 -0.70 12.61
CA ALA A 627 -28.73 0.08 13.76
C ALA A 627 -29.10 -0.59 15.08
N TYR A 628 -28.31 -0.30 16.12
CA TYR A 628 -28.58 -0.71 17.49
C TYR A 628 -28.55 0.48 18.44
N SER A 629 -29.46 0.45 19.41
CA SER A 629 -29.52 1.40 20.51
C SER A 629 -28.82 0.83 21.75
N ASP A 630 -28.32 1.73 22.61
CA ASP A 630 -27.83 1.37 23.94
C ASP A 630 -28.95 1.28 24.99
N GLY A 631 -30.20 1.54 24.59
CA GLY A 631 -31.40 1.51 25.43
C GLY A 631 -31.49 2.64 26.46
N ALA A 632 -30.57 3.61 26.44
CA ALA A 632 -30.58 4.74 27.37
C ALA A 632 -31.81 5.62 27.15
N GLN A 633 -32.35 6.22 28.21
CA GLN A 633 -33.52 7.10 28.09
C GLN A 633 -33.23 8.33 27.22
N GLU A 634 -31.97 8.76 27.21
CA GLU A 634 -31.48 9.89 26.40
C GLU A 634 -31.27 9.54 24.92
N ASP A 635 -31.35 8.27 24.52
CA ASP A 635 -31.34 7.87 23.11
C ASP A 635 -32.74 8.06 22.52
N GLU A 636 -32.94 9.15 21.77
CA GLU A 636 -34.20 9.52 21.12
C GLU A 636 -34.74 8.42 20.18
N HIS A 637 -33.86 7.55 19.67
CA HIS A 637 -34.22 6.48 18.74
C HIS A 637 -34.23 5.11 19.40
N ARG A 638 -34.16 5.03 20.73
CA ARG A 638 -34.17 3.75 21.47
C ARG A 638 -35.33 2.84 21.10
N ASN A 639 -36.52 3.38 20.84
CA ASN A 639 -37.70 2.56 20.53
C ASN A 639 -37.75 2.12 19.06
N LYS A 640 -36.87 2.64 18.20
CA LYS A 640 -36.82 2.27 16.77
C LYS A 640 -35.90 1.08 16.49
N TYR A 641 -34.96 0.80 17.40
CA TYR A 641 -33.86 -0.13 17.15
C TYR A 641 -33.69 -1.15 18.29
N PRO A 642 -33.16 -2.35 18.00
CA PRO A 642 -32.83 -3.34 19.02
C PRO A 642 -31.90 -2.76 20.10
N HIS A 643 -32.19 -3.07 21.36
CA HIS A 643 -31.36 -2.67 22.50
C HIS A 643 -30.23 -3.65 22.70
N LEU A 644 -29.00 -3.15 22.71
CA LEU A 644 -27.88 -3.95 23.18
C LEU A 644 -27.99 -4.16 24.68
N ASP A 645 -27.74 -5.39 25.14
CA ASP A 645 -27.59 -5.66 26.57
C ASP A 645 -26.33 -4.94 27.07
N MET A 646 -26.51 -3.78 27.69
CA MET A 646 -25.40 -2.96 28.16
C MET A 646 -24.83 -3.44 29.50
N ARG A 647 -25.44 -4.43 30.16
CA ARG A 647 -24.96 -4.93 31.46
C ARG A 647 -23.53 -5.44 31.36
N TYR A 648 -22.69 -4.98 32.28
CA TYR A 648 -21.34 -5.49 32.40
C TYR A 648 -21.40 -6.94 32.90
N LYS A 649 -20.93 -7.88 32.08
CA LYS A 649 -20.73 -9.29 32.46
C LYS A 649 -19.26 -9.62 32.45
N LYS A 650 -18.82 -10.26 33.54
CA LYS A 650 -17.46 -10.71 33.80
C LYS A 650 -17.41 -12.22 33.60
N TYR A 651 -16.53 -12.68 32.71
CA TYR A 651 -16.23 -14.10 32.54
C TYR A 651 -14.83 -14.39 33.04
N GLN A 652 -14.55 -15.67 33.26
CA GLN A 652 -13.20 -16.11 33.53
C GLN A 652 -12.29 -15.77 32.34
N PRO A 653 -11.16 -15.07 32.55
CA PRO A 653 -10.22 -14.81 31.48
C PRO A 653 -9.55 -16.11 31.03
N ILE A 654 -9.43 -16.30 29.71
CA ILE A 654 -8.62 -17.38 29.15
C ILE A 654 -7.14 -16.97 29.24
N LYS A 655 -6.41 -17.58 30.17
CA LYS A 655 -4.97 -17.32 30.38
C LYS A 655 -4.20 -17.64 29.09
N GLY A 656 -3.35 -16.71 28.66
CA GLY A 656 -2.55 -16.86 27.44
C GLY A 656 -3.28 -16.57 26.12
N SER A 657 -4.56 -16.16 26.14
CA SER A 657 -5.34 -15.85 24.93
C SER A 657 -4.75 -14.72 24.05
N ASN A 658 -3.83 -13.91 24.58
CA ASN A 658 -3.07 -12.94 23.78
C ASN A 658 -2.11 -13.58 22.77
N GLU A 659 -1.76 -14.84 22.98
CA GLU A 659 -0.79 -15.61 22.20
C GLU A 659 -1.44 -16.75 21.41
N LEU A 660 -2.77 -16.88 21.49
CA LEU A 660 -3.57 -17.86 20.76
C LEU A 660 -4.35 -17.14 19.65
N TYR A 661 -4.55 -17.83 18.52
CA TYR A 661 -5.12 -17.20 17.32
C TYR A 661 -6.29 -17.96 16.69
N ALA A 662 -6.62 -19.14 17.20
CA ALA A 662 -7.76 -19.96 16.78
C ALA A 662 -8.55 -20.41 18.02
N PHE A 663 -9.84 -20.07 18.05
CA PHE A 663 -10.75 -20.28 19.19
C PHE A 663 -12.09 -20.80 18.68
N ASP A 664 -12.48 -22.01 19.07
CA ASP A 664 -13.69 -22.66 18.60
C ASP A 664 -14.64 -22.90 19.78
N ALA A 665 -15.82 -22.28 19.71
CA ALA A 665 -16.92 -22.58 20.61
C ALA A 665 -17.68 -23.79 20.04
N THR A 666 -17.46 -24.97 20.63
CA THR A 666 -17.82 -26.27 20.05
C THR A 666 -18.89 -27.01 20.81
N ASP A 667 -19.01 -26.78 22.11
CA ASP A 667 -20.08 -27.37 22.92
C ASP A 667 -21.36 -26.55 22.76
N LYS A 668 -22.42 -27.21 22.30
CA LYS A 668 -23.74 -26.63 22.03
C LYS A 668 -24.52 -26.31 23.31
N SER A 669 -24.08 -26.83 24.46
CA SER A 669 -24.75 -26.81 25.75
C SER A 669 -23.94 -26.17 26.88
N GLN A 670 -22.62 -26.01 26.68
CA GLN A 670 -21.71 -25.45 27.69
C GLN A 670 -20.74 -24.43 27.09
N PRO A 671 -20.26 -23.45 27.88
CA PRO A 671 -19.27 -22.49 27.43
C PRO A 671 -17.85 -23.06 27.38
N LEU A 672 -17.64 -24.07 26.53
CA LEU A 672 -16.35 -24.68 26.27
C LEU A 672 -15.71 -24.04 25.03
N MET A 673 -14.47 -23.61 25.20
CA MET A 673 -13.65 -23.06 24.12
C MET A 673 -12.45 -23.96 23.86
N GLU A 674 -12.36 -24.48 22.65
CA GLU A 674 -11.15 -25.10 22.12
C GLU A 674 -10.23 -24.01 21.58
N ALA A 675 -9.01 -23.90 22.11
CA ALA A 675 -8.04 -22.90 21.67
C ALA A 675 -6.76 -23.54 21.14
N ARG A 676 -6.19 -22.94 20.10
CA ARG A 676 -4.92 -23.36 19.48
C ARG A 676 -4.00 -22.17 19.26
N PHE A 677 -2.71 -22.47 19.10
CA PHE A 677 -1.72 -21.44 18.82
C PHE A 677 -2.07 -20.72 17.50
N VAL A 678 -2.10 -21.43 16.37
CA VAL A 678 -2.52 -20.88 15.07
C VAL A 678 -3.51 -21.81 14.38
N LEU A 679 -4.26 -21.28 13.41
CA LEU A 679 -5.19 -22.09 12.61
C LEU A 679 -4.42 -22.94 11.60
N CYS A 680 -4.67 -24.24 11.57
CA CYS A 680 -4.27 -25.09 10.46
C CYS A 680 -5.50 -25.43 9.61
N THR A 681 -5.36 -25.39 8.29
CA THR A 681 -6.44 -25.71 7.35
C THR A 681 -6.16 -27.00 6.57
N CYS A 682 -5.23 -27.85 6.99
CA CYS A 682 -5.04 -29.16 6.33
C CYS A 682 -6.33 -29.99 6.38
N ALA A 683 -6.44 -31.01 5.52
CA ALA A 683 -7.65 -31.85 5.42
C ALA A 683 -8.14 -32.36 6.79
N ALA A 684 -7.21 -32.86 7.63
CA ALA A 684 -7.53 -33.32 8.97
C ALA A 684 -8.07 -32.21 9.90
N CYS A 685 -7.56 -30.97 9.80
CA CYS A 685 -8.09 -29.86 10.59
C CYS A 685 -9.43 -29.35 10.05
N ILE A 686 -9.66 -29.38 8.73
CA ILE A 686 -10.96 -29.07 8.14
C ILE A 686 -12.00 -30.09 8.62
N SER A 687 -11.65 -31.38 8.63
CA SER A 687 -12.49 -32.46 9.14
C SER A 687 -12.52 -32.55 10.67
N ARG A 688 -11.88 -31.61 11.38
CA ARG A 688 -11.78 -31.56 12.86
C ARG A 688 -11.17 -32.82 13.51
N ASN A 689 -10.43 -33.62 12.77
CA ASN A 689 -9.60 -34.71 13.29
C ASN A 689 -8.21 -34.16 13.65
N PHE A 690 -8.15 -33.37 14.73
CA PHE A 690 -6.94 -32.63 15.09
C PHE A 690 -5.75 -33.52 15.44
N ASP A 691 -5.99 -34.73 15.95
CA ASP A 691 -4.94 -35.70 16.28
C ASP A 691 -4.20 -36.19 15.03
N SER A 692 -4.88 -36.19 13.88
CA SER A 692 -4.29 -36.53 12.58
C SER A 692 -3.69 -35.32 11.85
N CYS A 693 -3.56 -34.17 12.51
CA CYS A 693 -3.01 -32.97 11.91
C CYS A 693 -1.50 -33.09 11.67
N TYR A 694 -1.10 -33.22 10.40
CA TYR A 694 0.31 -33.20 9.99
C TYR A 694 1.10 -32.00 10.55
N PHE A 695 0.47 -30.83 10.60
CA PHE A 695 1.06 -29.59 11.13
C PHE A 695 0.83 -29.39 12.64
N ALA A 696 0.55 -30.43 13.41
CA ALA A 696 0.30 -30.31 14.86
C ALA A 696 1.50 -29.70 15.61
N HIS A 697 2.71 -29.98 15.16
CA HIS A 697 3.95 -29.38 15.67
C HIS A 697 4.02 -27.86 15.46
N ILE A 698 3.27 -27.31 14.50
CA ILE A 698 3.15 -25.88 14.22
C ILE A 698 1.93 -25.29 14.92
N ALA A 699 0.74 -25.86 14.69
CA ALA A 699 -0.53 -25.30 15.18
C ALA A 699 -0.72 -25.47 16.70
N GLY A 700 0.08 -26.34 17.32
CA GLY A 700 -0.03 -26.71 18.72
C GLY A 700 -1.20 -27.65 19.00
N PRO A 701 -1.21 -28.26 20.19
CA PRO A 701 -2.32 -29.09 20.64
C PRO A 701 -3.58 -28.24 20.85
N VAL A 702 -4.74 -28.90 20.79
CA VAL A 702 -6.01 -28.30 21.21
C VAL A 702 -6.01 -28.17 22.72
N LYS A 703 -6.26 -26.95 23.22
CA LYS A 703 -6.39 -26.66 24.64
C LYS A 703 -7.85 -26.34 24.94
N ASN A 704 -8.46 -27.12 25.83
CA ASN A 704 -9.84 -26.90 26.26
C ASN A 704 -9.88 -25.91 27.42
N HIS A 705 -10.75 -24.90 27.30
CA HIS A 705 -10.96 -23.90 28.33
C HIS A 705 -12.44 -23.83 28.69
N SER A 706 -12.76 -24.20 29.92
CA SER A 706 -14.06 -23.90 30.51
C SER A 706 -14.14 -22.42 30.85
N CYS A 707 -15.13 -21.72 30.30
CA CYS A 707 -15.32 -20.29 30.52
C CYS A 707 -16.56 -20.05 31.38
N HIS A 708 -16.36 -19.87 32.68
CA HIS A 708 -17.47 -19.62 33.59
C HIS A 708 -17.90 -18.14 33.57
N HIS A 709 -19.22 -17.93 33.52
CA HIS A 709 -19.82 -16.64 33.83
C HIS A 709 -19.65 -16.38 35.33
N LEU A 710 -18.91 -15.34 35.70
CA LEU A 710 -18.60 -15.04 37.10
C LEU A 710 -19.63 -14.11 37.72
N GLU A 711 -20.02 -13.05 36.98
CA GLU A 711 -20.87 -12.00 37.50
C GLU A 711 -21.51 -11.21 36.36
N THR A 712 -22.80 -10.88 36.50
CA THR A 712 -23.48 -9.85 35.70
C THR A 712 -23.87 -8.72 36.62
N GLU A 713 -23.40 -7.50 36.36
CA GLU A 713 -23.88 -6.30 37.04
C GLU A 713 -25.36 -6.06 36.71
N THR A 714 -26.12 -5.57 37.68
CA THR A 714 -27.49 -5.10 37.42
C THR A 714 -27.47 -3.91 36.46
N LEU A 715 -28.55 -3.73 35.69
CA LEU A 715 -28.67 -2.58 34.79
C LEU A 715 -28.52 -1.26 35.55
N SER A 716 -29.08 -1.17 36.76
CA SER A 716 -28.91 -0.03 37.67
C SER A 716 -27.44 0.20 38.05
N LYS A 717 -26.68 -0.83 38.44
CA LYS A 717 -25.25 -0.69 38.76
C LYS A 717 -24.43 -0.27 37.54
N THR A 718 -24.69 -0.87 36.38
CA THR A 718 -24.02 -0.50 35.14
C THR A 718 -24.35 0.94 34.72
N ASN A 719 -25.63 1.34 34.80
CA ASN A 719 -26.05 2.71 34.52
C ASN A 719 -25.47 3.69 35.53
N LEU A 720 -25.51 3.39 36.82
CA LEU A 720 -24.87 4.21 37.86
C LEU A 720 -23.38 4.36 37.57
N ARG A 721 -22.68 3.30 37.15
CA ARG A 721 -21.27 3.35 36.75
C ARG A 721 -21.05 4.21 35.50
N ARG A 722 -21.95 4.16 34.51
CA ARG A 722 -21.91 5.02 33.31
C ARG A 722 -22.19 6.48 33.68
N THR A 723 -23.20 6.73 34.49
CA THR A 723 -23.63 8.04 34.98
C THR A 723 -22.54 8.65 35.86
N THR A 724 -22.04 7.96 36.89
CA THR A 724 -20.87 8.44 37.65
C THR A 724 -19.63 8.62 36.77
N SER A 725 -19.42 7.79 35.76
CA SER A 725 -18.33 8.02 34.79
C SER A 725 -18.56 9.26 33.90
N ARG A 726 -19.83 9.59 33.61
CA ARG A 726 -20.28 10.76 32.83
C ARG A 726 -20.28 12.03 33.68
N GLU A 727 -20.83 12.01 34.89
CA GLU A 727 -20.83 13.08 35.88
C GLU A 727 -19.42 13.39 36.36
N ALA A 728 -18.62 12.36 36.69
CA ALA A 728 -17.20 12.57 36.98
C ALA A 728 -16.41 12.98 35.73
N ARG A 729 -16.99 12.94 34.53
CA ARG A 729 -16.40 13.59 33.35
C ARG A 729 -16.82 15.05 33.31
N GLN A 730 -18.11 15.35 33.52
CA GLN A 730 -18.75 16.67 33.54
C GLN A 730 -18.17 17.61 34.62
N VAL A 731 -18.16 17.17 35.88
CA VAL A 731 -17.60 17.91 37.03
C VAL A 731 -16.09 18.19 36.85
N ARG A 732 -15.38 17.34 36.11
CA ARG A 732 -13.95 17.54 35.80
C ARG A 732 -13.68 18.53 34.67
N LEU A 733 -14.73 19.02 33.99
CA LEU A 733 -14.66 19.99 32.91
C LEU A 733 -15.14 21.36 33.33
N GLU A 734 -16.10 21.43 34.25
CA GLU A 734 -16.52 22.68 34.88
C GLU A 734 -15.40 23.25 35.78
N ASN A 735 -14.47 22.40 36.23
CA ASN A 735 -13.33 22.76 37.07
C ASN A 735 -11.99 22.89 36.30
N ALA A 736 -11.99 22.84 34.97
CA ALA A 736 -10.79 22.92 34.11
C ALA A 736 -10.95 24.03 33.06
#